data_AF-A0A3N0Y587-F1
#
_entry.id   AF-A0A3N0Y587-F1
#
_cell.length_a   1.000
_cell.length_b   1.000
_cell.length_c   1.000
_cell.angle_alpha   90.00
_cell.angle_beta   90.00
_cell.angle_gamma   90.00
#
_symmetry.space_group_name_H-M   'P 1'
#
loop_
_entity.id
_entity.type
_entity.pdbx_description
1 polymer ?
#
loop_
_entity_poly.entity_id
_entity_poly.type
_entity_poly.pdbx_seq_one_letter_code
_entity_poly.pdbx_strand_id
1 'polypeptide(L)'
;MSHYQTHIRKDKTEAVQQTHTLSTGNSQRVKDQQKNSMKKKYERLFEGTKLQENETLLNKIYTQLYIIEGEREGVNEEHEVLQMEKTARTRHSQDTPIYCNDIFKVSPEPGCEEKDQIKTVLTKGIAGIGKTISVQKFILDWAEGKANQDVDFMFVLPFRELNLIRDHQYSLHRLLLDFHPELQDLDSNIYEKHKVVFIFDGLDESRITLFSDPQKVSDVTEISSVGVLMSNLMKGELLPSALIWITSRPAAANQIPSKYINRLTEIQGFNEPQKEKYFRKRISDEYQARRISDEYQARRIISHIRRARSLHIMCHIPVFCWISSTVFQKLLKDDVSAEIPQTLTEMYIHFLLIQINMRNQKYEERDPEKLLQSNREVIVKLAEVAFKQLMKGNVMFYDEDLRESGIEITNASVYSGICTEIFKEESVIHQRKVYSFIHLSVQEFLAAFYLFYYYVINIDTSKFLNVIYSLHREAVDKALESENGQLDLLLRFLLGISLESNQSLLQDLLTHTEKSSVSIRRTTQYIKERIKDGHGLSAERSINLFLCLLEVKDQTLSREIWEFVKSDKHSEKKLSPAHYSTVAYMLQMSEEVLDELDLKKYSTSDERRRRLIPAVINCKKALLAGCNLSHRDCEIVSSALQSSISALRELDLSNNDMWDSGVKILSDGLKSPNCQLQILRLSGCMVTKEGCGYVSSALSSNPSHLRELDMSYNHPGDSGVKLLSGKLKDPNCSLLILNISSELINNIKLSQIGSVRMNTDDLI
;
A
#
# COMPACT_ATOMS: atom_id res chain seq x y z
N MET A 1 17.78 42.99 -66.54
CA MET A 1 17.67 41.64 -65.95
C MET A 1 17.21 41.67 -64.47
N SER A 2 16.25 42.53 -64.08
CA SER A 2 15.86 42.70 -62.66
C SER A 2 14.38 42.46 -62.34
N HIS A 3 13.62 41.81 -63.24
CA HIS A 3 12.19 41.53 -63.02
C HIS A 3 11.82 40.04 -62.91
N TYR A 4 12.79 39.13 -63.00
CA TYR A 4 12.56 37.68 -62.87
C TYR A 4 12.99 37.06 -61.52
N GLN A 5 13.65 37.84 -60.63
CA GLN A 5 14.10 37.33 -59.32
C GLN A 5 13.14 37.64 -58.15
N THR A 6 12.15 38.52 -58.34
CA THR A 6 11.23 38.95 -57.26
C THR A 6 9.96 38.11 -57.15
N HIS A 7 9.56 37.39 -58.21
CA HIS A 7 8.38 36.50 -58.18
C HIS A 7 8.69 35.09 -57.63
N ILE A 8 9.90 34.57 -57.85
CA ILE A 8 10.29 33.23 -57.33
C ILE A 8 10.52 33.25 -55.80
N ARG A 9 10.81 34.42 -55.21
CA ARG A 9 11.03 34.57 -53.76
C ARG A 9 9.74 34.73 -52.97
N LYS A 10 8.65 35.21 -53.58
CA LYS A 10 7.31 35.30 -52.93
C LYS A 10 6.58 33.96 -52.94
N ASP A 11 6.59 33.23 -54.06
CA ASP A 11 5.96 31.89 -54.14
C ASP A 11 6.61 30.86 -53.22
N LYS A 12 7.94 30.92 -53.01
CA LYS A 12 8.62 30.04 -52.03
C LYS A 12 8.28 30.40 -50.58
N THR A 13 7.96 31.65 -50.28
CA THR A 13 7.65 32.08 -48.90
C THR A 13 6.19 31.77 -48.56
N GLU A 14 5.27 31.91 -49.52
CA GLU A 14 3.86 31.50 -49.39
C GLU A 14 3.70 29.98 -49.40
N ALA A 15 4.48 29.23 -50.18
CA ALA A 15 4.50 27.76 -50.12
C ALA A 15 5.11 27.23 -48.81
N VAL A 16 6.13 27.89 -48.25
CA VAL A 16 6.72 27.55 -46.94
C VAL A 16 5.78 27.93 -45.79
N GLN A 17 5.07 29.05 -45.89
CA GLN A 17 4.03 29.40 -44.91
C GLN A 17 2.82 28.48 -45.00
N GLN A 18 2.35 28.10 -46.19
CA GLN A 18 1.26 27.12 -46.36
C GLN A 18 1.66 25.73 -45.87
N THR A 19 2.87 25.24 -46.18
CA THR A 19 3.37 23.96 -45.62
C THR A 19 3.60 24.01 -44.12
N HIS A 20 4.07 25.13 -43.54
CA HIS A 20 4.13 25.30 -42.09
C HIS A 20 2.73 25.31 -41.46
N THR A 21 1.74 25.96 -42.07
CA THR A 21 0.37 26.06 -41.54
C THR A 21 -0.37 24.71 -41.64
N LEU A 22 -0.17 23.97 -42.74
CA LEU A 22 -0.65 22.58 -42.93
C LEU A 22 0.06 21.58 -42.00
N SER A 23 1.36 21.75 -41.77
CA SER A 23 2.17 20.98 -40.81
C SER A 23 1.71 21.20 -39.37
N THR A 24 1.44 22.44 -38.97
CA THR A 24 0.93 22.77 -37.63
C THR A 24 -0.51 22.30 -37.43
N GLY A 25 -1.36 22.39 -38.46
CA GLY A 25 -2.74 21.88 -38.42
C GLY A 25 -2.81 20.36 -38.30
N ASN A 26 -1.96 19.64 -39.02
CA ASN A 26 -1.82 18.18 -38.88
C ASN A 26 -1.22 17.80 -37.52
N SER A 27 -0.20 18.51 -37.04
CA SER A 27 0.41 18.24 -35.72
C SER A 27 -0.61 18.40 -34.58
N GLN A 28 -1.40 19.48 -34.57
CA GLN A 28 -2.42 19.68 -33.54
C GLN A 28 -3.52 18.62 -33.61
N ARG A 29 -3.98 18.27 -34.82
CA ARG A 29 -4.97 17.21 -35.02
C ARG A 29 -4.50 15.87 -34.45
N VAL A 30 -3.24 15.51 -34.65
CA VAL A 30 -2.71 14.24 -34.14
C VAL A 30 -2.52 14.27 -32.62
N LYS A 31 -2.10 15.40 -32.04
CA LYS A 31 -2.08 15.58 -30.57
C LYS A 31 -3.46 15.38 -29.96
N ASP A 32 -4.49 15.97 -30.57
CA ASP A 32 -5.88 15.82 -30.11
C ASP A 32 -6.40 14.39 -30.29
N GLN A 33 -6.00 13.70 -31.37
CA GLN A 33 -6.31 12.28 -31.58
C GLN A 33 -5.64 11.39 -30.52
N GLN A 34 -4.36 11.60 -30.19
CA GLN A 34 -3.67 10.85 -29.14
C GLN A 34 -4.32 11.11 -27.77
N LYS A 35 -4.63 12.36 -27.42
CA LYS A 35 -5.34 12.69 -26.17
C LYS A 35 -6.69 11.97 -26.10
N ASN A 36 -7.47 11.98 -27.18
CA ASN A 36 -8.75 11.28 -27.22
C ASN A 36 -8.61 9.75 -27.13
N SER A 37 -7.60 9.18 -27.79
CA SER A 37 -7.25 7.75 -27.70
C SER A 37 -6.90 7.37 -26.27
N MET A 38 -5.99 8.12 -25.63
CA MET A 38 -5.56 7.92 -24.25
C MET A 38 -6.71 8.12 -23.25
N LYS A 39 -7.56 9.13 -23.45
CA LYS A 39 -8.76 9.32 -22.64
C LYS A 39 -9.65 8.09 -22.71
N LYS A 40 -10.02 7.62 -23.91
CA LYS A 40 -10.86 6.42 -24.07
C LYS A 40 -10.22 5.17 -23.45
N LYS A 41 -8.89 5.04 -23.53
CA LYS A 41 -8.14 3.91 -22.98
C LYS A 41 -8.13 3.87 -21.44
N TYR A 42 -8.06 5.04 -20.78
CA TYR A 42 -7.82 5.13 -19.33
C TYR A 42 -8.94 5.79 -18.50
N GLU A 43 -10.00 6.32 -19.12
CA GLU A 43 -11.15 6.93 -18.44
C GLU A 43 -11.94 5.91 -17.59
N ARG A 44 -11.89 4.63 -17.99
CA ARG A 44 -12.65 3.54 -17.38
C ARG A 44 -11.72 2.50 -16.79
N LEU A 45 -12.02 2.08 -15.56
CA LEU A 45 -11.43 0.89 -14.97
C LEU A 45 -12.34 -0.29 -15.29
N PHE A 46 -11.77 -1.32 -15.91
CA PHE A 46 -12.47 -2.57 -16.15
C PHE A 46 -12.46 -3.40 -14.86
N GLU A 47 -13.62 -3.49 -14.23
CA GLU A 47 -13.91 -4.42 -13.15
C GLU A 47 -14.73 -5.56 -13.77
N GLY A 48 -14.05 -6.50 -14.43
CA GLY A 48 -14.66 -7.63 -15.14
C GLY A 48 -14.69 -7.53 -16.68
N THR A 49 -15.57 -8.33 -17.32
CA THR A 49 -15.63 -8.55 -18.78
C THR A 49 -16.04 -7.31 -19.61
N LYS A 50 -15.44 -7.14 -20.80
CA LYS A 50 -15.67 -6.09 -21.83
C LYS A 50 -17.11 -5.93 -22.37
N LEU A 51 -18.06 -6.79 -21.99
CA LEU A 51 -19.42 -6.81 -22.55
C LEU A 51 -20.42 -6.29 -21.50
N GLN A 52 -20.62 -4.96 -21.53
CA GLN A 52 -21.70 -4.14 -20.94
C GLN A 52 -21.96 -4.16 -19.41
N GLU A 53 -22.19 -2.94 -18.89
CA GLU A 53 -22.76 -2.52 -17.59
C GLU A 53 -21.89 -2.36 -16.33
N ASN A 54 -20.64 -2.86 -16.27
CA ASN A 54 -19.76 -2.69 -15.08
C ASN A 54 -18.54 -1.77 -15.32
N GLU A 55 -18.69 -0.68 -16.06
CA GLU A 55 -17.59 0.28 -16.28
C GLU A 55 -17.59 1.37 -15.21
N THR A 56 -16.63 1.32 -14.28
CA THR A 56 -16.46 2.37 -13.28
C THR A 56 -15.53 3.45 -13.84
N LEU A 57 -15.99 4.70 -13.87
CA LEU A 57 -15.14 5.85 -14.22
C LEU A 57 -14.00 5.97 -13.20
N LEU A 58 -12.75 6.02 -13.68
CA LEU A 58 -11.58 6.13 -12.81
C LEU A 58 -11.70 7.35 -11.88
N ASN A 59 -12.15 8.49 -12.41
CA ASN A 59 -12.36 9.72 -11.64
C ASN A 59 -13.37 9.57 -10.48
N LYS A 60 -14.37 8.67 -10.59
CA LYS A 60 -15.37 8.43 -9.53
C LYS A 60 -14.74 7.78 -8.31
N ILE A 61 -13.89 6.77 -8.52
CA ILE A 61 -13.30 5.96 -7.43
C ILE A 61 -11.88 6.36 -7.04
N TYR A 62 -11.16 7.08 -7.92
CA TYR A 62 -9.77 7.45 -7.67
C TYR A 62 -9.62 8.19 -6.35
N THR A 63 -8.73 7.67 -5.51
CA THR A 63 -8.32 8.28 -4.27
C THR A 63 -6.82 8.53 -4.37
N GLN A 64 -6.42 9.79 -4.16
CA GLN A 64 -5.03 10.20 -4.22
C GLN A 64 -4.20 9.30 -3.30
N LEU A 65 -3.13 8.70 -3.84
CA LEU A 65 -2.16 7.93 -3.06
C LEU A 65 -1.19 8.87 -2.35
N TYR A 66 -0.69 8.42 -1.19
CA TYR A 66 0.43 9.07 -0.53
C TYR A 66 1.74 8.66 -1.21
N ILE A 67 2.41 9.62 -1.84
CA ILE A 67 3.68 9.43 -2.55
C ILE A 67 4.71 10.35 -1.89
N ILE A 68 5.92 9.84 -1.68
CA ILE A 68 7.01 10.57 -1.03
C ILE A 68 8.21 10.67 -1.98
N GLU A 69 9.00 11.73 -1.83
CA GLU A 69 10.33 11.83 -2.44
C GLU A 69 11.33 10.98 -1.65
N GLY A 70 12.17 10.22 -2.35
CA GLY A 70 13.10 9.24 -1.76
C GLY A 70 12.49 7.85 -1.58
N GLU A 71 13.15 7.03 -0.76
CA GLU A 71 12.69 5.70 -0.34
C GLU A 71 12.95 5.49 1.15
N ARG A 72 12.15 4.64 1.79
CA ARG A 72 12.35 4.22 3.18
C ARG A 72 13.33 3.04 3.28
N GLU A 73 14.02 2.94 4.42
CA GLU A 73 14.94 1.82 4.69
C GLU A 73 14.20 0.47 4.76
N GLY A 74 14.70 -0.54 4.06
CA GLY A 74 14.20 -1.93 4.11
C GLY A 74 13.08 -2.28 3.12
N VAL A 75 12.72 -1.37 2.22
CA VAL A 75 11.68 -1.58 1.19
C VAL A 75 12.09 -2.62 0.13
N ASN A 76 13.38 -2.95 0.01
CA ASN A 76 13.89 -3.83 -1.05
C ASN A 76 13.97 -5.34 -0.69
N GLU A 77 13.76 -5.73 0.57
CA GLU A 77 14.15 -7.08 1.06
C GLU A 77 12.97 -7.99 1.50
N GLU A 78 11.79 -7.43 1.80
CA GLU A 78 10.72 -8.17 2.51
C GLU A 78 9.44 -8.37 1.67
N HIS A 79 8.67 -9.42 1.95
CA HIS A 79 7.35 -9.68 1.34
C HIS A 79 6.35 -8.53 1.57
N GLU A 80 5.42 -8.32 0.64
CA GLU A 80 4.52 -7.15 0.61
C GLU A 80 3.70 -7.00 1.89
N VAL A 81 3.19 -8.12 2.41
CA VAL A 81 2.41 -8.14 3.66
C VAL A 81 3.27 -7.75 4.87
N LEU A 82 4.52 -8.21 4.93
CA LEU A 82 5.45 -7.86 6.01
C LEU A 82 5.81 -6.37 5.96
N GLN A 83 6.03 -5.83 4.75
CA GLN A 83 6.31 -4.41 4.57
C GLN A 83 5.17 -3.53 5.06
N MET A 84 3.91 -3.89 4.77
CA MET A 84 2.76 -3.13 5.26
C MET A 84 2.67 -3.13 6.79
N GLU A 85 2.90 -4.29 7.41
CA GLU A 85 2.88 -4.43 8.87
C GLU A 85 4.02 -3.64 9.52
N LYS A 86 5.16 -3.48 8.84
CA LYS A 86 6.27 -2.62 9.24
C LYS A 86 5.99 -1.15 9.03
N THR A 87 5.42 -0.75 7.89
CA THR A 87 5.05 0.63 7.56
C THR A 87 3.97 1.17 8.50
N ALA A 88 3.00 0.32 8.89
CA ALA A 88 2.02 0.65 9.92
C ALA A 88 2.66 0.98 11.29
N ARG A 89 3.89 0.49 11.54
CA ARG A 89 4.66 0.72 12.76
C ARG A 89 5.64 1.89 12.66
N THR A 90 5.92 2.45 11.48
CA THR A 90 7.14 3.28 11.25
C THR A 90 6.91 4.55 10.42
N ARG A 91 5.73 5.19 10.44
CA ARG A 91 5.54 6.44 9.69
C ARG A 91 6.51 7.53 10.16
N HIS A 92 7.41 7.93 9.27
CA HIS A 92 8.37 9.01 9.46
C HIS A 92 7.72 10.38 9.25
N SER A 93 8.09 11.33 10.09
CA SER A 93 7.60 12.71 10.06
C SER A 93 8.32 13.61 9.04
N GLN A 94 9.39 13.10 8.41
CA GLN A 94 10.27 13.84 7.50
C GLN A 94 10.02 13.55 6.01
N ASP A 95 9.01 12.74 5.68
CA ASP A 95 8.68 12.44 4.28
C ASP A 95 8.26 13.72 3.54
N THR A 96 8.83 13.98 2.36
CA THR A 96 8.41 15.09 1.48
C THR A 96 7.30 14.58 0.55
N PRO A 97 6.02 14.91 0.79
CA PRO A 97 4.93 14.39 -0.02
C PRO A 97 4.93 15.03 -1.41
N ILE A 98 4.74 14.21 -2.44
CA ILE A 98 4.62 14.64 -3.84
C ILE A 98 3.23 14.27 -4.36
N TYR A 99 2.59 15.17 -5.11
CA TYR A 99 1.41 14.83 -5.89
C TYR A 99 1.80 14.14 -7.19
N CYS A 100 1.03 13.13 -7.60
CA CYS A 100 1.28 12.38 -8.85
C CYS A 100 1.46 13.29 -10.08
N ASN A 101 0.64 14.35 -10.19
CA ASN A 101 0.72 15.30 -11.31
C ASN A 101 1.93 16.25 -11.24
N ASP A 102 2.63 16.30 -10.11
CA ASP A 102 3.79 17.17 -9.88
C ASP A 102 5.11 16.39 -9.91
N ILE A 103 5.10 15.14 -10.38
CA ILE A 103 6.25 14.22 -10.28
C ILE A 103 7.52 14.74 -10.99
N PHE A 104 7.35 15.50 -12.08
CA PHE A 104 8.42 16.15 -12.84
C PHE A 104 8.66 17.63 -12.44
N LYS A 105 7.91 18.17 -11.48
CA LYS A 105 8.08 19.56 -11.03
C LYS A 105 9.15 19.62 -9.94
N VAL A 106 10.00 20.64 -10.01
CA VAL A 106 11.04 20.89 -9.00
C VAL A 106 10.38 21.35 -7.70
N SER A 107 10.85 20.84 -6.56
CA SER A 107 10.37 21.27 -5.24
C SER A 107 10.77 22.74 -4.99
N PRO A 108 9.90 23.58 -4.40
CA PRO A 108 10.17 24.99 -4.19
C PRO A 108 11.08 25.25 -2.96
N GLU A 109 12.14 24.47 -2.77
CA GLU A 109 13.10 24.71 -1.68
C GLU A 109 14.11 25.81 -2.05
N PRO A 110 14.35 26.79 -1.15
CA PRO A 110 15.28 27.89 -1.41
C PRO A 110 16.72 27.39 -1.37
N GLY A 111 17.30 27.11 -2.53
CA GLY A 111 18.71 26.68 -2.68
C GLY A 111 19.01 25.86 -3.93
N CYS A 112 18.01 25.30 -4.60
CA CYS A 112 18.20 24.58 -5.86
C CYS A 112 18.41 25.58 -7.02
N GLU A 113 19.59 25.53 -7.66
CA GLU A 113 19.80 26.21 -8.94
C GLU A 113 18.79 25.68 -9.98
N GLU A 114 18.33 26.52 -10.91
CA GLU A 114 17.46 26.16 -12.07
C GLU A 114 18.06 25.08 -13.01
N LYS A 115 19.20 24.46 -12.65
CA LYS A 115 20.03 23.63 -13.53
C LYS A 115 19.73 22.12 -13.50
N ASP A 116 19.03 21.58 -12.51
CA ASP A 116 18.72 20.15 -12.45
C ASP A 116 17.27 19.86 -12.85
N GLN A 117 17.01 19.91 -14.16
CA GLN A 117 15.72 19.49 -14.71
C GLN A 117 15.50 17.99 -14.43
N ILE A 118 14.42 17.65 -13.74
CA ILE A 118 14.05 16.25 -13.43
C ILE A 118 13.62 15.57 -14.74
N LYS A 119 14.51 14.78 -15.34
CA LYS A 119 14.24 14.06 -16.59
C LYS A 119 13.67 12.67 -16.31
N THR A 120 14.34 11.89 -15.48
CA THR A 120 13.98 10.50 -15.19
C THR A 120 13.52 10.35 -13.75
N VAL A 121 12.29 9.89 -13.58
CA VAL A 121 11.71 9.53 -12.29
C VAL A 121 11.56 8.01 -12.19
N LEU A 122 12.07 7.42 -11.12
CA LEU A 122 11.74 6.05 -10.73
C LEU A 122 10.77 6.08 -9.55
N THR A 123 9.62 5.42 -9.70
CA THR A 123 8.64 5.24 -8.64
C THR A 123 8.62 3.79 -8.17
N LYS A 124 8.98 3.58 -6.91
CA LYS A 124 8.93 2.29 -6.23
C LYS A 124 7.60 2.09 -5.51
N GLY A 125 7.21 0.83 -5.36
CA GLY A 125 6.12 0.44 -4.46
C GLY A 125 5.80 -1.04 -4.57
N ILE A 126 5.25 -1.63 -3.50
CA ILE A 126 4.83 -3.03 -3.45
C ILE A 126 3.69 -3.35 -4.44
N ALA A 127 3.39 -4.61 -4.75
CA ALA A 127 2.26 -4.92 -5.63
C ALA A 127 0.94 -4.46 -5.01
N GLY A 128 -0.03 -4.22 -5.90
CA GLY A 128 -1.35 -3.72 -5.50
C GLY A 128 -1.39 -2.28 -4.97
N ILE A 129 -0.23 -1.64 -4.70
CA ILE A 129 -0.16 -0.32 -4.04
C ILE A 129 -0.74 0.83 -4.89
N GLY A 130 -0.94 0.60 -6.20
CA GLY A 130 -1.53 1.57 -7.12
C GLY A 130 -0.54 2.27 -8.06
N LYS A 131 0.63 1.67 -8.35
CA LYS A 131 1.60 2.17 -9.35
C LYS A 131 0.94 2.44 -10.72
N THR A 132 0.40 1.40 -11.35
CA THR A 132 -0.31 1.50 -12.64
C THR A 132 -1.51 2.44 -12.57
N ILE A 133 -2.29 2.43 -11.48
CA ILE A 133 -3.44 3.34 -11.31
C ILE A 133 -3.00 4.81 -11.25
N SER A 134 -1.82 5.10 -10.67
CA SER A 134 -1.25 6.45 -10.65
C SER A 134 -0.85 6.91 -12.05
N VAL A 135 -0.22 6.02 -12.83
CA VAL A 135 0.09 6.25 -14.24
C VAL A 135 -1.18 6.54 -15.04
N GLN A 136 -2.20 5.69 -14.91
CA GLN A 136 -3.49 5.88 -15.60
C GLN A 136 -4.14 7.21 -15.23
N LYS A 137 -4.11 7.59 -13.96
CA LYS A 137 -4.67 8.86 -13.50
C LYS A 137 -3.92 10.06 -14.06
N PHE A 138 -2.58 10.01 -14.07
CA PHE A 138 -1.72 11.05 -14.63
C PHE A 138 -2.02 11.29 -16.12
N ILE A 139 -2.15 10.21 -16.89
CA ILE A 139 -2.50 10.27 -18.31
C ILE A 139 -3.91 10.82 -18.51
N LEU A 140 -4.88 10.38 -17.69
CA LEU A 140 -6.26 10.84 -17.79
C LEU A 140 -6.35 12.36 -17.50
N ASP A 141 -5.67 12.86 -16.47
CA ASP A 141 -5.63 14.30 -16.18
C ASP A 141 -4.99 15.11 -17.30
N TRP A 142 -3.97 14.57 -17.97
CA TRP A 142 -3.38 15.19 -19.16
C TRP A 142 -4.36 15.19 -20.35
N ALA A 143 -4.99 14.06 -20.62
CA ALA A 143 -5.93 13.91 -21.74
C ALA A 143 -7.22 14.74 -21.56
N GLU A 144 -7.66 14.96 -20.31
CA GLU A 144 -8.82 15.80 -19.97
C GLU A 144 -8.51 17.31 -19.88
N GLY A 145 -7.25 17.71 -20.04
CA GLY A 145 -6.88 19.13 -19.96
C GLY A 145 -6.65 19.66 -18.55
N LYS A 146 -6.57 18.80 -17.53
CA LYS A 146 -6.52 19.18 -16.11
C LYS A 146 -5.11 19.45 -15.58
N ALA A 147 -4.11 18.71 -16.08
CA ALA A 147 -2.72 18.82 -15.64
C ALA A 147 -1.73 18.59 -16.79
N ASN A 148 -0.47 19.00 -16.61
CA ASN A 148 0.65 18.71 -17.53
C ASN A 148 0.41 19.10 -19.00
N GLN A 149 -0.32 20.21 -19.25
CA GLN A 149 -0.65 20.66 -20.61
C GLN A 149 0.54 21.23 -21.39
N ASP A 150 1.68 21.38 -20.73
CA ASP A 150 2.98 21.67 -21.33
C ASP A 150 3.59 20.46 -22.06
N VAL A 151 3.05 19.25 -21.87
CA VAL A 151 3.46 18.03 -22.56
C VAL A 151 2.63 17.82 -23.82
N ASP A 152 3.31 17.63 -24.96
CA ASP A 152 2.69 17.45 -26.27
C ASP A 152 2.27 16.00 -26.54
N PHE A 153 3.13 15.04 -26.17
CA PHE A 153 2.90 13.61 -26.39
C PHE A 153 3.23 12.81 -25.12
N MET A 154 2.38 11.83 -24.81
CA MET A 154 2.63 10.84 -23.75
C MET A 154 2.59 9.44 -24.33
N PHE A 155 3.65 8.66 -24.11
CA PHE A 155 3.79 7.29 -24.58
C PHE A 155 3.84 6.33 -23.40
N VAL A 156 2.98 5.31 -23.41
CA VAL A 156 2.93 4.31 -22.34
C VAL A 156 3.41 2.98 -22.90
N LEU A 157 4.46 2.45 -22.32
CA LEU A 157 5.14 1.24 -22.76
C LEU A 157 5.24 0.26 -21.57
N PRO A 158 4.20 -0.55 -21.32
CA PRO A 158 4.22 -1.53 -20.24
C PRO A 158 5.23 -2.65 -20.52
N PHE A 159 6.08 -2.99 -19.56
CA PHE A 159 7.09 -4.05 -19.75
C PHE A 159 6.48 -5.42 -20.04
N ARG A 160 5.29 -5.71 -19.48
CA ARG A 160 4.50 -6.89 -19.83
C ARG A 160 4.22 -7.03 -21.33
N GLU A 161 3.93 -5.92 -22.00
CA GLU A 161 3.66 -5.88 -23.43
C GLU A 161 4.97 -5.98 -24.23
N LEU A 162 6.01 -5.27 -23.78
CA LEU A 162 7.33 -5.28 -24.42
C LEU A 162 8.00 -6.66 -24.40
N ASN A 163 7.78 -7.46 -23.35
CA ASN A 163 8.31 -8.83 -23.24
C ASN A 163 7.89 -9.77 -24.37
N LEU A 164 6.82 -9.45 -25.10
CA LEU A 164 6.35 -10.24 -26.23
C LEU A 164 7.16 -9.99 -27.50
N ILE A 165 7.87 -8.87 -27.55
CA ILE A 165 8.74 -8.46 -28.65
C ILE A 165 10.10 -9.17 -28.46
N ARG A 166 10.11 -10.51 -28.57
CA ARG A 166 11.35 -11.30 -28.48
C ARG A 166 12.03 -11.36 -29.85
N ASP A 167 13.33 -11.12 -29.87
CA ASP A 167 14.25 -11.34 -31.01
C ASP A 167 14.01 -10.49 -32.27
N HIS A 168 13.19 -9.44 -32.19
CA HIS A 168 12.96 -8.52 -33.29
C HIS A 168 13.73 -7.21 -33.10
N GLN A 169 14.43 -6.83 -34.15
CA GLN A 169 15.07 -5.54 -34.32
C GLN A 169 13.97 -4.49 -34.62
N TYR A 170 13.83 -3.48 -33.76
CA TYR A 170 12.82 -2.41 -33.84
C TYR A 170 13.50 -1.05 -33.91
N SER A 171 12.87 -0.09 -34.58
CA SER A 171 13.14 1.33 -34.36
C SER A 171 12.18 1.91 -33.35
N LEU A 172 12.56 2.98 -32.64
CA LEU A 172 11.69 3.62 -31.67
C LEU A 172 10.39 4.11 -32.32
N HIS A 173 10.47 4.70 -33.52
CA HIS A 173 9.29 5.16 -34.24
C HIS A 173 8.33 4.01 -34.56
N ARG A 174 8.84 2.87 -35.05
CA ARG A 174 8.00 1.70 -35.34
C ARG A 174 7.35 1.14 -34.06
N LEU A 175 8.11 1.08 -32.97
CA LEU A 175 7.59 0.67 -31.67
C LEU A 175 6.44 1.59 -31.25
N LEU A 176 6.61 2.91 -31.38
CA LEU A 176 5.56 3.88 -31.04
C LEU A 176 4.31 3.75 -31.91
N LEU A 177 4.45 3.48 -33.21
CA LEU A 177 3.32 3.25 -34.10
C LEU A 177 2.52 1.99 -33.73
N ASP A 178 3.19 0.93 -33.27
CA ASP A 178 2.50 -0.29 -32.86
C ASP A 178 1.68 -0.09 -31.59
N PHE A 179 2.16 0.73 -30.64
CA PHE A 179 1.42 1.09 -29.42
C PHE A 179 0.39 2.20 -29.64
N HIS A 180 0.61 3.07 -30.62
CA HIS A 180 -0.21 4.23 -30.96
C HIS A 180 -0.43 4.34 -32.47
N PRO A 181 -1.30 3.51 -33.06
CA PRO A 181 -1.57 3.50 -34.50
C PRO A 181 -2.09 4.85 -35.03
N GLU A 182 -2.68 5.68 -34.17
CA GLU A 182 -3.13 7.04 -34.48
C GLU A 182 -2.00 7.98 -34.95
N LEU A 183 -0.73 7.58 -34.80
CA LEU A 183 0.44 8.37 -35.19
C LEU A 183 0.99 8.01 -36.57
N GLN A 184 0.33 7.13 -37.33
CA GLN A 184 0.82 6.59 -38.61
C GLN A 184 1.14 7.68 -39.65
N ASP A 185 0.47 8.83 -39.59
CA ASP A 185 0.66 9.96 -40.52
C ASP A 185 1.72 10.98 -40.06
N LEU A 186 2.40 10.76 -38.94
CA LEU A 186 3.42 11.68 -38.40
C LEU A 186 4.83 11.33 -38.88
N ASP A 187 5.59 12.37 -39.25
CA ASP A 187 7.04 12.24 -39.43
C ASP A 187 7.73 12.01 -38.08
N SER A 188 8.63 11.03 -38.05
CA SER A 188 9.51 10.67 -36.96
C SER A 188 10.29 11.85 -36.34
N ASN A 189 10.65 12.87 -37.13
CA ASN A 189 11.37 14.07 -36.65
C ASN A 189 10.54 14.97 -35.72
N ILE A 190 9.24 14.70 -35.57
CA ILE A 190 8.35 15.54 -34.77
C ILE A 190 8.61 15.38 -33.26
N TYR A 191 9.10 14.23 -32.82
CA TYR A 191 9.29 13.95 -31.40
C TYR A 191 10.40 14.80 -30.79
N GLU A 192 11.44 15.12 -31.57
CA GLU A 192 12.57 15.97 -31.12
C GLU A 192 12.16 17.43 -30.88
N LYS A 193 11.12 17.90 -31.59
CA LYS A 193 10.65 19.29 -31.54
C LYS A 193 9.61 19.55 -30.44
N HIS A 194 9.18 18.50 -29.74
CA HIS A 194 8.06 18.55 -28.81
C HIS A 194 8.46 18.03 -27.44
N LYS A 195 7.70 18.43 -26.41
CA LYS A 195 7.89 17.90 -25.06
C LYS A 195 7.20 16.54 -24.96
N VAL A 196 8.00 15.48 -24.85
CA VAL A 196 7.53 14.09 -24.83
C VAL A 196 7.74 13.48 -23.46
N VAL A 197 6.75 12.73 -22.98
CA VAL A 197 6.86 11.88 -21.78
C VAL A 197 6.77 10.42 -22.19
N PHE A 198 7.73 9.61 -21.77
CA PHE A 198 7.68 8.15 -21.83
C PHE A 198 7.37 7.59 -20.44
N ILE A 199 6.39 6.68 -20.37
CA ILE A 199 6.01 5.98 -19.14
C ILE A 199 6.28 4.50 -19.32
N PHE A 200 7.26 3.98 -18.60
CA PHE A 200 7.61 2.57 -18.55
C PHE A 200 6.98 1.93 -17.31
N ASP A 201 5.83 1.29 -17.50
CA ASP A 201 5.05 0.70 -16.40
C ASP A 201 5.45 -0.75 -16.15
N GLY A 202 5.76 -1.08 -14.89
CA GLY A 202 5.97 -2.46 -14.42
C GLY A 202 7.35 -3.06 -14.73
N LEU A 203 8.44 -2.35 -14.45
CA LEU A 203 9.82 -2.85 -14.67
C LEU A 203 10.09 -4.22 -14.03
N ASP A 204 9.44 -4.52 -12.91
CA ASP A 204 9.53 -5.82 -12.23
C ASP A 204 8.97 -7.00 -13.02
N GLU A 205 8.21 -6.72 -14.07
CA GLU A 205 7.70 -7.73 -15.00
C GLU A 205 8.65 -7.91 -16.19
N SER A 206 9.70 -7.09 -16.33
CA SER A 206 10.63 -7.13 -17.47
C SER A 206 11.42 -8.44 -17.52
N ARG A 207 11.44 -9.04 -18.72
CA ARG A 207 12.36 -10.11 -19.12
C ARG A 207 13.44 -9.61 -20.08
N ILE A 208 13.42 -8.31 -20.38
CA ILE A 208 14.35 -7.65 -21.31
C ILE A 208 15.60 -7.27 -20.53
N THR A 209 16.77 -7.66 -21.04
CA THR A 209 18.04 -7.28 -20.44
C THR A 209 18.37 -5.83 -20.78
N LEU A 210 18.24 -4.93 -19.80
CA LEU A 210 18.60 -3.52 -19.92
C LEU A 210 20.09 -3.32 -19.68
N PHE A 211 20.67 -2.28 -20.27
CA PHE A 211 22.07 -1.83 -20.06
C PHE A 211 23.17 -2.87 -20.31
N SER A 212 22.88 -3.99 -20.97
CA SER A 212 23.87 -5.04 -21.26
C SER A 212 24.70 -4.77 -22.50
N ASP A 213 24.12 -4.10 -23.50
CA ASP A 213 24.76 -3.78 -24.76
C ASP A 213 25.21 -2.29 -24.76
N PRO A 214 26.49 -1.99 -25.06
CA PRO A 214 26.99 -0.62 -25.17
C PRO A 214 26.55 0.11 -26.45
N GLN A 215 25.81 -0.53 -27.36
CA GLN A 215 25.32 0.10 -28.60
C GLN A 215 24.64 1.45 -28.30
N LYS A 216 25.12 2.48 -29.00
CA LYS A 216 24.59 3.84 -28.95
C LYS A 216 23.62 4.02 -30.12
N VAL A 217 22.39 4.41 -29.81
CA VAL A 217 21.33 4.70 -30.79
C VAL A 217 20.88 6.13 -30.54
N SER A 218 20.97 6.97 -31.56
CA SER A 218 20.65 8.41 -31.46
C SER A 218 19.45 8.83 -32.30
N ASP A 219 19.16 8.12 -33.39
CA ASP A 219 18.04 8.41 -34.27
C ASP A 219 16.83 7.49 -33.98
N VAL A 220 15.62 8.04 -34.08
CA VAL A 220 14.36 7.32 -33.79
C VAL A 220 14.00 6.25 -34.83
N THR A 221 14.64 6.27 -36.00
CA THR A 221 14.47 5.32 -37.11
C THR A 221 15.54 4.23 -37.13
N GLU A 222 16.64 4.39 -36.39
CA GLU A 222 17.66 3.36 -36.22
C GLU A 222 17.07 2.11 -35.56
N ILE A 223 17.44 0.94 -36.08
CA ILE A 223 16.90 -0.34 -35.66
C ILE A 223 17.86 -0.99 -34.64
N SER A 224 17.33 -1.41 -33.49
CA SER A 224 18.05 -2.17 -32.47
C SER A 224 17.10 -3.02 -31.64
N SER A 225 17.61 -3.69 -30.61
CA SER A 225 16.77 -4.39 -29.63
C SER A 225 15.99 -3.40 -28.76
N VAL A 226 14.81 -3.80 -28.28
CA VAL A 226 13.99 -2.98 -27.37
C VAL A 226 14.78 -2.57 -26.13
N GLY A 227 15.61 -3.47 -25.57
CA GLY A 227 16.45 -3.18 -24.41
C GLY A 227 17.47 -2.07 -24.66
N VAL A 228 18.08 -2.05 -25.86
CA VAL A 228 19.01 -0.98 -26.28
C VAL A 228 18.26 0.34 -26.47
N LEU A 229 17.11 0.34 -27.14
CA LEU A 229 16.30 1.56 -27.33
C LEU A 229 15.91 2.20 -25.99
N MET A 230 15.40 1.40 -25.05
CA MET A 230 15.01 1.87 -23.72
C MET A 230 16.21 2.38 -22.92
N SER A 231 17.33 1.66 -22.98
CA SER A 231 18.56 2.08 -22.28
C SER A 231 19.10 3.38 -22.85
N ASN A 232 19.03 3.61 -24.17
CA ASN A 232 19.47 4.85 -24.81
C ASN A 232 18.52 6.03 -24.54
N LEU A 233 17.21 5.80 -24.43
CA LEU A 233 16.26 6.80 -23.92
C LEU A 233 16.63 7.23 -22.49
N MET A 234 16.86 6.28 -21.58
CA MET A 234 17.22 6.56 -20.19
C MET A 234 18.59 7.24 -20.04
N LYS A 235 19.55 6.92 -20.92
CA LYS A 235 20.85 7.61 -20.99
C LYS A 235 20.74 9.03 -21.56
N GLY A 236 19.62 9.38 -22.21
CA GLY A 236 19.45 10.63 -22.95
C GLY A 236 20.21 10.68 -24.27
N GLU A 237 20.62 9.54 -24.82
CA GLU A 237 21.27 9.42 -26.13
C GLU A 237 20.24 9.42 -27.26
N LEU A 238 19.04 8.90 -26.98
CA LEU A 238 17.87 8.94 -27.84
C LEU A 238 16.85 9.90 -27.21
N LEU A 239 16.36 10.88 -27.99
CA LEU A 239 15.44 11.94 -27.52
C LEU A 239 15.87 12.62 -26.20
N PRO A 240 16.96 13.42 -26.18
CA PRO A 240 17.56 13.97 -24.96
C PRO A 240 16.66 14.92 -24.13
N SER A 241 15.60 15.45 -24.74
CA SER A 241 14.59 16.32 -24.14
C SER A 241 13.41 15.56 -23.54
N ALA A 242 13.33 14.24 -23.72
CA ALA A 242 12.24 13.43 -23.23
C ALA A 242 12.27 13.31 -21.70
N LEU A 243 11.07 13.32 -21.11
CA LEU A 243 10.84 13.00 -19.71
C LEU A 243 10.50 11.51 -19.60
N ILE A 244 11.00 10.84 -18.57
CA ILE A 244 10.85 9.40 -18.39
C ILE A 244 10.31 9.13 -17.00
N TRP A 245 9.20 8.38 -16.92
CA TRP A 245 8.66 7.88 -15.68
C TRP A 245 8.66 6.35 -15.69
N ILE A 246 9.34 5.74 -14.73
CA ILE A 246 9.41 4.28 -14.58
C ILE A 246 8.71 3.88 -13.29
N THR A 247 7.86 2.86 -13.34
CA THR A 247 7.28 2.24 -12.14
C THR A 247 7.89 0.85 -11.93
N SER A 248 8.17 0.49 -10.68
CA SER A 248 8.77 -0.82 -10.37
C SER A 248 8.47 -1.29 -8.96
N ARG A 249 8.46 -2.62 -8.74
CA ARG A 249 8.68 -3.16 -7.40
C ARG A 249 10.11 -2.91 -6.94
N PRO A 250 10.33 -2.71 -5.63
CA PRO A 250 11.64 -2.39 -5.06
C PRO A 250 12.77 -3.33 -5.50
N ALA A 251 12.53 -4.65 -5.51
CA ALA A 251 13.51 -5.67 -5.89
C ALA A 251 14.03 -5.54 -7.35
N ALA A 252 13.21 -5.03 -8.26
CA ALA A 252 13.59 -4.90 -9.68
C ALA A 252 14.17 -3.53 -10.03
N ALA A 253 14.08 -2.55 -9.15
CA ALA A 253 14.59 -1.20 -9.37
C ALA A 253 16.11 -1.17 -9.65
N ASN A 254 16.86 -2.11 -9.08
CA ASN A 254 18.32 -2.20 -9.23
C ASN A 254 18.76 -2.55 -10.67
N GLN A 255 17.83 -2.94 -11.55
CA GLN A 255 18.11 -3.12 -12.98
C GLN A 255 18.50 -1.80 -13.66
N ILE A 256 18.14 -0.65 -13.08
CA ILE A 256 18.46 0.67 -13.60
C ILE A 256 19.57 1.30 -12.75
N PRO A 257 20.74 1.63 -13.35
CA PRO A 257 21.79 2.32 -12.62
C PRO A 257 21.31 3.67 -12.07
N SER A 258 21.57 3.92 -10.78
CA SER A 258 21.12 5.14 -10.08
C SER A 258 21.57 6.45 -10.73
N LYS A 259 22.72 6.44 -11.43
CA LYS A 259 23.22 7.60 -12.21
C LYS A 259 22.28 8.09 -13.33
N TYR A 260 21.32 7.27 -13.77
CA TYR A 260 20.33 7.64 -14.79
C TYR A 260 18.98 8.04 -14.19
N ILE A 261 18.86 8.07 -12.86
CA ILE A 261 17.65 8.42 -12.13
C ILE A 261 17.87 9.79 -11.50
N ASN A 262 17.06 10.78 -11.89
CA ASN A 262 17.14 12.13 -11.31
C ASN A 262 16.35 12.23 -10.00
N ARG A 263 15.20 11.54 -9.94
CA ARG A 263 14.32 11.54 -8.78
C ARG A 263 13.84 10.13 -8.48
N LEU A 264 13.94 9.76 -7.20
CA LEU A 264 13.36 8.54 -6.66
C LEU A 264 12.09 8.92 -5.89
N THR A 265 11.02 8.15 -6.07
CA THR A 265 9.78 8.31 -5.31
C THR A 265 9.27 6.96 -4.84
N GLU A 266 8.52 6.95 -3.74
CA GLU A 266 7.90 5.73 -3.21
C GLU A 266 6.40 5.96 -3.00
N ILE A 267 5.58 5.05 -3.52
CA ILE A 267 4.15 5.02 -3.22
C ILE A 267 3.95 4.26 -1.91
N GLN A 268 3.44 4.97 -0.91
CA GLN A 268 3.13 4.41 0.41
C GLN A 268 1.71 3.84 0.47
N GLY A 269 0.82 4.09 -0.50
CA GLY A 269 -0.57 3.60 -0.47
C GLY A 269 -1.53 4.56 0.24
N PHE A 270 -2.53 4.03 0.96
CA PHE A 270 -3.55 4.84 1.63
C PHE A 270 -3.22 5.11 3.10
N ASN A 271 -3.27 6.39 3.48
CA ASN A 271 -3.39 6.83 4.87
C ASN A 271 -4.85 6.70 5.37
N GLU A 272 -5.09 6.90 6.66
CA GLU A 272 -6.42 6.67 7.25
C GLU A 272 -7.55 7.48 6.59
N PRO A 273 -7.39 8.80 6.36
CA PRO A 273 -8.40 9.56 5.61
C PRO A 273 -8.64 9.04 4.19
N GLN A 274 -7.59 8.59 3.49
CA GLN A 274 -7.69 8.04 2.14
C GLN A 274 -8.43 6.70 2.12
N LYS A 275 -8.22 5.82 3.10
CA LYS A 275 -8.96 4.54 3.22
C LYS A 275 -10.46 4.79 3.29
N GLU A 276 -10.89 5.67 4.20
CA GLU A 276 -12.31 6.03 4.32
C GLU A 276 -12.87 6.68 3.06
N LYS A 277 -12.10 7.60 2.48
CA LYS A 277 -12.49 8.28 1.24
C LYS A 277 -12.72 7.27 0.11
N TYR A 278 -11.84 6.27 -0.01
CA TYR A 278 -12.00 5.19 -0.97
C TYR A 278 -13.29 4.42 -0.75
N PHE A 279 -13.55 3.90 0.45
CA PHE A 279 -14.77 3.13 0.74
C PHE A 279 -16.04 3.95 0.52
N ARG A 280 -16.07 5.22 0.97
CA ARG A 280 -17.23 6.11 0.73
C ARG A 280 -17.47 6.32 -0.76
N LYS A 281 -16.43 6.62 -1.55
CA LYS A 281 -16.54 6.81 -2.99
C LYS A 281 -17.01 5.55 -3.71
N ARG A 282 -16.53 4.39 -3.27
CA ARG A 282 -16.82 3.10 -3.90
C ARG A 282 -18.25 2.61 -3.64
N ILE A 283 -18.80 2.94 -2.48
CA ILE A 283 -20.15 2.52 -2.04
C ILE A 283 -21.24 3.52 -2.46
N SER A 284 -20.89 4.80 -2.62
CA SER A 284 -21.87 5.83 -2.99
C SER A 284 -22.28 5.73 -4.46
N ASP A 285 -23.58 5.48 -4.71
CA ASP A 285 -24.17 5.64 -6.04
C ASP A 285 -24.85 7.01 -6.23
N GLU A 286 -24.91 7.48 -7.47
CA GLU A 286 -25.26 8.86 -7.82
C GLU A 286 -26.77 9.17 -7.68
N TYR A 287 -27.62 8.14 -7.52
CA TYR A 287 -29.06 8.30 -7.40
C TYR A 287 -29.49 8.73 -5.99
N GLN A 288 -30.05 9.95 -5.89
CA GLN A 288 -30.40 10.62 -4.63
C GLN A 288 -31.34 9.83 -3.69
N ALA A 289 -32.14 8.89 -4.19
CA ALA A 289 -33.03 8.07 -3.36
C ALA A 289 -32.30 7.00 -2.51
N ARG A 290 -31.04 6.64 -2.81
CA ARG A 290 -30.25 5.61 -2.09
C ARG A 290 -29.26 6.16 -1.06
N ARG A 291 -29.07 7.50 -0.98
CA ARG A 291 -27.96 8.12 -0.23
C ARG A 291 -27.91 7.78 1.26
N ILE A 292 -29.05 7.59 1.93
CA ILE A 292 -29.06 7.26 3.37
C ILE A 292 -28.63 5.81 3.61
N SER A 293 -29.08 4.88 2.77
CA SER A 293 -28.72 3.46 2.86
C SER A 293 -27.25 3.25 2.53
N ASP A 294 -26.74 3.91 1.49
CA ASP A 294 -25.35 3.76 1.03
C ASP A 294 -24.36 4.35 2.04
N GLU A 295 -24.67 5.51 2.62
CA GLU A 295 -23.86 6.10 3.69
C GLU A 295 -23.87 5.23 4.96
N TYR A 296 -25.01 4.63 5.30
CA TYR A 296 -25.10 3.68 6.41
C TYR A 296 -24.25 2.43 6.15
N GLN A 297 -24.31 1.87 4.94
CA GLN A 297 -23.47 0.73 4.53
C GLN A 297 -21.98 1.08 4.55
N ALA A 298 -21.59 2.24 4.01
CA ALA A 298 -20.22 2.72 4.05
C ALA A 298 -19.71 2.89 5.48
N ARG A 299 -20.52 3.47 6.38
CA ARG A 299 -20.17 3.59 7.80
C ARG A 299 -20.02 2.24 8.48
N ARG A 300 -20.90 1.28 8.17
CA ARG A 300 -20.80 -0.09 8.69
C ARG A 300 -19.53 -0.79 8.23
N ILE A 301 -19.21 -0.72 6.94
CA ILE A 301 -17.98 -1.30 6.38
C ILE A 301 -16.74 -0.68 7.01
N ILE A 302 -16.68 0.66 7.04
CA ILE A 302 -15.56 1.40 7.65
C ILE A 302 -15.43 1.03 9.13
N SER A 303 -16.55 0.93 9.86
CA SER A 303 -16.55 0.51 11.26
C SER A 303 -16.05 -0.92 11.44
N HIS A 304 -16.43 -1.85 10.57
CA HIS A 304 -15.96 -3.23 10.64
C HIS A 304 -14.47 -3.33 10.33
N ILE A 305 -14.01 -2.67 9.26
CA ILE A 305 -12.59 -2.63 8.89
C ILE A 305 -11.76 -2.04 10.03
N ARG A 306 -12.22 -0.98 10.71
CA ARG A 306 -11.53 -0.41 11.88
C ARG A 306 -11.47 -1.37 13.07
N ARG A 307 -12.49 -2.20 13.29
CA ARG A 307 -12.52 -3.22 14.36
C ARG A 307 -11.58 -4.38 14.04
N ALA A 308 -11.60 -4.88 12.82
CA ALA A 308 -10.74 -5.96 12.35
C ALA A 308 -9.35 -5.41 11.99
N ARG A 309 -8.45 -5.31 12.99
CA ARG A 309 -7.13 -4.68 12.82
C ARG A 309 -6.29 -5.25 11.69
N SER A 310 -6.37 -6.55 11.44
CA SER A 310 -5.71 -7.19 10.29
C SER A 310 -6.20 -6.61 8.96
N LEU A 311 -7.52 -6.53 8.77
CA LEU A 311 -8.12 -5.91 7.60
C LEU A 311 -7.79 -4.41 7.51
N HIS A 312 -7.76 -3.71 8.64
CA HIS A 312 -7.41 -2.29 8.70
C HIS A 312 -5.98 -2.00 8.18
N ILE A 313 -5.01 -2.81 8.60
CA ILE A 313 -3.61 -2.73 8.16
C ILE A 313 -3.54 -3.10 6.68
N MET A 314 -4.25 -4.16 6.27
CA MET A 314 -4.27 -4.59 4.86
C MET A 314 -4.84 -3.54 3.92
N CYS A 315 -5.87 -2.80 4.34
CA CYS A 315 -6.44 -1.69 3.57
C CYS A 315 -5.47 -0.49 3.38
N HIS A 316 -4.23 -0.57 3.84
CA HIS A 316 -3.18 0.34 3.42
C HIS A 316 -2.84 0.18 1.93
N ILE A 317 -2.89 -1.05 1.39
CA ILE A 317 -2.76 -1.29 -0.05
C ILE A 317 -4.15 -1.19 -0.71
N PRO A 318 -4.32 -0.36 -1.75
CA PRO A 318 -5.60 -0.19 -2.45
C PRO A 318 -6.24 -1.47 -2.98
N VAL A 319 -5.46 -2.47 -3.43
CA VAL A 319 -6.03 -3.75 -3.91
C VAL A 319 -6.82 -4.47 -2.83
N PHE A 320 -6.38 -4.43 -1.57
CA PHE A 320 -7.13 -5.02 -0.46
C PHE A 320 -8.39 -4.19 -0.17
N CYS A 321 -8.35 -2.87 -0.30
CA CYS A 321 -9.58 -2.07 -0.22
C CYS A 321 -10.59 -2.45 -1.31
N TRP A 322 -10.12 -2.71 -2.53
CA TRP A 322 -10.95 -3.17 -3.63
C TRP A 322 -11.58 -4.53 -3.30
N ILE A 323 -10.79 -5.55 -2.95
CA ILE A 323 -11.28 -6.88 -2.54
C ILE A 323 -12.29 -6.76 -1.40
N SER A 324 -11.95 -6.01 -0.35
CA SER A 324 -12.84 -5.78 0.79
C SER A 324 -14.14 -5.11 0.39
N SER A 325 -14.09 -4.10 -0.48
CA SER A 325 -15.29 -3.42 -0.96
C SER A 325 -16.19 -4.36 -1.75
N THR A 326 -15.63 -5.18 -2.65
CA THR A 326 -16.39 -6.15 -3.46
C THR A 326 -17.11 -7.17 -2.57
N VAL A 327 -16.39 -7.74 -1.60
CA VAL A 327 -16.94 -8.73 -0.66
C VAL A 327 -18.04 -8.13 0.19
N PHE A 328 -17.78 -7.00 0.86
CA PHE A 328 -18.76 -6.42 1.77
C PHE A 328 -19.97 -5.84 1.07
N GLN A 329 -19.81 -5.22 -0.10
CA GLN A 329 -20.95 -4.73 -0.88
C GLN A 329 -21.90 -5.87 -1.25
N LYS A 330 -21.35 -7.02 -1.67
CA LYS A 330 -22.18 -8.16 -2.08
C LYS A 330 -22.85 -8.83 -0.88
N LEU A 331 -22.10 -9.09 0.20
CA LEU A 331 -22.65 -9.70 1.42
C LEU A 331 -23.75 -8.83 2.05
N LEU A 332 -23.52 -7.53 2.21
CA LEU A 332 -24.48 -6.63 2.85
C LEU A 332 -25.69 -6.28 1.98
N LYS A 333 -25.58 -6.46 0.66
CA LYS A 333 -26.71 -6.32 -0.28
C LYS A 333 -27.64 -7.53 -0.21
N ASP A 334 -27.08 -8.73 -0.07
CA ASP A 334 -27.84 -9.97 -0.04
C ASP A 334 -28.44 -10.23 1.35
N ASP A 335 -27.72 -9.92 2.43
CA ASP A 335 -28.24 -9.96 3.81
C ASP A 335 -27.57 -8.89 4.71
N VAL A 336 -28.39 -7.95 5.18
CA VAL A 336 -27.96 -6.85 6.06
C VAL A 336 -27.43 -7.36 7.40
N SER A 337 -27.82 -8.57 7.83
CA SER A 337 -27.39 -9.24 9.05
C SER A 337 -26.29 -10.28 8.86
N ALA A 338 -25.81 -10.48 7.63
CA ALA A 338 -24.76 -11.44 7.32
C ALA A 338 -23.53 -11.26 8.22
N GLU A 339 -23.01 -12.38 8.72
CA GLU A 339 -21.76 -12.40 9.46
C GLU A 339 -20.63 -11.96 8.52
N ILE A 340 -19.93 -10.91 8.92
CA ILE A 340 -18.86 -10.32 8.11
C ILE A 340 -17.58 -11.14 8.35
N PRO A 341 -16.83 -11.50 7.29
CA PRO A 341 -15.57 -12.21 7.43
C PRO A 341 -14.63 -11.55 8.45
N GLN A 342 -14.03 -12.37 9.30
CA GLN A 342 -13.14 -11.95 10.38
C GLN A 342 -11.68 -12.22 10.05
N THR A 343 -11.40 -13.24 9.24
CA THR A 343 -10.03 -13.60 8.82
C THR A 343 -9.75 -13.21 7.36
N LEU A 344 -8.46 -13.14 7.00
CA LEU A 344 -8.08 -12.89 5.61
C LEU A 344 -8.53 -14.05 4.72
N THR A 345 -8.41 -15.27 5.22
CA THR A 345 -8.82 -16.46 4.46
C THR A 345 -10.31 -16.45 4.16
N GLU A 346 -11.16 -16.11 5.14
CA GLU A 346 -12.61 -15.96 4.91
C GLU A 346 -12.91 -14.88 3.86
N MET A 347 -12.22 -13.73 3.93
CA MET A 347 -12.37 -12.67 2.91
C MET A 347 -12.08 -13.19 1.50
N TYR A 348 -11.03 -13.98 1.32
CA TYR A 348 -10.66 -14.52 0.01
C TYR A 348 -11.57 -15.66 -0.46
N ILE A 349 -12.08 -16.49 0.47
CA ILE A 349 -13.11 -17.49 0.17
C ILE A 349 -14.37 -16.79 -0.34
N HIS A 350 -14.87 -15.79 0.39
CA HIS A 350 -16.04 -15.03 -0.05
C HIS A 350 -15.80 -14.30 -1.36
N PHE A 351 -14.61 -13.72 -1.55
CA PHE A 351 -14.23 -13.11 -2.83
C PHE A 351 -14.35 -14.14 -3.96
N LEU A 352 -13.73 -15.31 -3.83
CA LEU A 352 -13.79 -16.39 -4.82
C LEU A 352 -15.24 -16.84 -5.10
N LEU A 353 -16.05 -17.04 -4.06
CA LEU A 353 -17.46 -17.45 -4.20
C LEU A 353 -18.30 -16.39 -4.92
N ILE A 354 -18.07 -15.11 -4.65
CA ILE A 354 -18.73 -14.00 -5.35
C ILE A 354 -18.37 -14.04 -6.84
N GLN A 355 -17.11 -14.27 -7.16
CA GLN A 355 -16.66 -14.37 -8.56
C GLN A 355 -17.30 -15.57 -9.28
N ILE A 356 -17.42 -16.71 -8.61
CA ILE A 356 -18.11 -17.90 -9.15
C ILE A 356 -19.59 -17.60 -9.38
N ASN A 357 -20.27 -16.97 -8.43
CA ASN A 357 -21.68 -16.62 -8.54
C ASN A 357 -21.96 -15.60 -9.65
N MET A 358 -21.08 -14.62 -9.83
CA MET A 358 -21.17 -13.64 -10.92
C MET A 358 -21.04 -14.29 -12.30
N ARG A 359 -20.26 -15.39 -12.43
CA ARG A 359 -20.25 -16.20 -13.65
C ARG A 359 -21.60 -16.92 -13.86
N ASN A 360 -22.15 -17.54 -12.82
CA ASN A 360 -23.41 -18.29 -12.94
C ASN A 360 -24.59 -17.43 -13.42
N GLN A 361 -24.62 -16.15 -13.06
CA GLN A 361 -25.66 -15.22 -13.52
C GLN A 361 -25.55 -14.85 -15.01
N LYS A 362 -24.39 -15.05 -15.64
CA LYS A 362 -24.12 -14.65 -17.03
C LYS A 362 -24.29 -15.78 -18.06
N TYR A 363 -24.26 -17.05 -17.63
CA TYR A 363 -24.44 -18.20 -18.53
C TYR A 363 -25.89 -18.71 -18.46
N GLU A 364 -26.57 -18.77 -19.60
CA GLU A 364 -27.93 -19.34 -19.74
C GLU A 364 -27.97 -20.89 -19.63
N GLU A 365 -27.02 -21.50 -18.92
CA GLU A 365 -27.00 -22.95 -18.76
C GLU A 365 -27.99 -23.33 -17.65
N ARG A 366 -29.13 -23.94 -18.04
CA ARG A 366 -30.27 -24.16 -17.13
C ARG A 366 -30.07 -25.26 -16.08
N ASP A 367 -28.92 -25.93 -16.07
CA ASP A 367 -28.60 -27.05 -15.18
C ASP A 367 -27.56 -26.62 -14.12
N PRO A 368 -27.99 -26.36 -12.88
CA PRO A 368 -27.11 -25.88 -11.80
C PRO A 368 -25.96 -26.84 -11.47
N GLU A 369 -26.17 -28.15 -11.58
CA GLU A 369 -25.14 -29.15 -11.21
C GLU A 369 -23.99 -29.18 -12.23
N LYS A 370 -24.30 -29.05 -13.53
CA LYS A 370 -23.28 -28.97 -14.58
C LYS A 370 -22.46 -27.69 -14.51
N LEU A 371 -23.11 -26.57 -14.21
CA LEU A 371 -22.44 -25.29 -13.98
C LEU A 371 -21.47 -25.37 -12.80
N LEU A 372 -21.90 -25.96 -11.68
CA LEU A 372 -21.08 -26.17 -10.49
C LEU A 372 -19.85 -27.01 -10.80
N GLN A 373 -20.03 -28.13 -11.50
CA GLN A 373 -18.94 -29.02 -11.89
C GLN A 373 -17.94 -28.33 -12.84
N SER A 374 -18.45 -27.55 -13.80
CA SER A 374 -17.62 -26.74 -14.71
C SER A 374 -16.83 -25.66 -13.97
N ASN A 375 -17.45 -24.95 -13.03
CA ASN A 375 -16.79 -23.96 -12.18
C ASN A 375 -15.66 -24.60 -11.38
N ARG A 376 -15.95 -25.73 -10.74
CA ARG A 376 -14.98 -26.45 -9.93
C ARG A 376 -13.76 -26.87 -10.74
N GLU A 377 -13.96 -27.45 -11.92
CA GLU A 377 -12.85 -27.87 -12.79
C GLU A 377 -11.96 -26.68 -13.19
N VAL A 378 -12.57 -25.55 -13.58
CA VAL A 378 -11.83 -24.34 -13.96
C VAL A 378 -11.04 -23.78 -12.78
N ILE A 379 -11.66 -23.65 -11.60
CA ILE A 379 -10.99 -23.12 -10.41
C ILE A 379 -9.82 -24.00 -9.98
N VAL A 380 -9.98 -25.33 -9.99
CA VAL A 380 -8.91 -26.26 -9.60
C VAL A 380 -7.72 -26.16 -10.56
N LYS A 381 -7.96 -26.11 -11.87
CA LYS A 381 -6.87 -25.94 -12.86
C LYS A 381 -6.18 -24.59 -12.71
N LEU A 382 -6.92 -23.51 -12.48
CA LEU A 382 -6.33 -22.19 -12.21
C LEU A 382 -5.50 -22.19 -10.92
N ALA A 383 -5.97 -22.89 -9.90
CA ALA A 383 -5.27 -23.05 -8.63
C ALA A 383 -3.97 -23.87 -8.79
N GLU A 384 -3.97 -24.88 -9.66
CA GLU A 384 -2.76 -25.61 -10.05
C GLU A 384 -1.73 -24.69 -10.74
N VAL A 385 -2.18 -23.87 -11.70
CA VAL A 385 -1.32 -22.88 -12.36
C VAL A 385 -0.76 -21.90 -11.34
N ALA A 386 -1.60 -21.40 -10.42
CA ALA A 386 -1.19 -20.49 -9.36
C ALA A 386 -0.07 -21.08 -8.51
N PHE A 387 -0.22 -22.34 -8.08
CA PHE A 387 0.78 -23.07 -7.31
C PHE A 387 2.09 -23.26 -8.10
N LYS A 388 2.03 -23.80 -9.32
CA LYS A 388 3.23 -24.04 -10.15
C LYS A 388 3.99 -22.75 -10.42
N GLN A 389 3.30 -21.68 -10.79
CA GLN A 389 3.93 -20.41 -11.12
C GLN A 389 4.46 -19.71 -9.87
N LEU A 390 3.80 -19.82 -8.72
CA LEU A 390 4.30 -19.29 -7.45
C LEU A 390 5.61 -19.98 -7.05
N MET A 391 5.68 -21.31 -7.18
CA MET A 391 6.91 -22.08 -6.90
C MET A 391 8.04 -21.78 -7.88
N LYS A 392 7.73 -21.37 -9.12
CA LYS A 392 8.70 -20.87 -10.10
C LYS A 392 9.10 -19.40 -9.86
N GLY A 393 8.44 -18.68 -8.94
CA GLY A 393 8.64 -17.24 -8.73
C GLY A 393 8.06 -16.35 -9.83
N ASN A 394 7.17 -16.89 -10.67
CA ASN A 394 6.58 -16.20 -11.81
C ASN A 394 5.27 -15.52 -11.40
N VAL A 395 5.18 -14.22 -11.68
CA VAL A 395 3.94 -13.43 -11.57
C VAL A 395 3.17 -13.39 -12.91
N MET A 396 3.90 -13.51 -14.02
CA MET A 396 3.37 -13.51 -15.38
C MET A 396 3.63 -14.86 -16.05
N PHE A 397 2.67 -15.36 -16.81
CA PHE A 397 2.75 -16.63 -17.53
C PHE A 397 2.02 -16.54 -18.89
N TYR A 398 2.28 -17.52 -19.76
CA TYR A 398 1.93 -17.49 -21.18
C TYR A 398 1.00 -18.65 -21.57
N ASP A 399 0.59 -18.67 -22.85
CA ASP A 399 -0.25 -19.71 -23.42
C ASP A 399 0.35 -21.11 -23.17
N GLU A 400 1.67 -21.27 -23.22
CA GLU A 400 2.34 -22.54 -22.98
C GLU A 400 2.15 -23.03 -21.52
N ASP A 401 2.23 -22.11 -20.56
CA ASP A 401 2.07 -22.42 -19.13
C ASP A 401 0.65 -22.89 -18.79
N LEU A 402 -0.35 -22.33 -19.47
CA LEU A 402 -1.76 -22.73 -19.32
C LEU A 402 -2.00 -24.12 -19.92
N ARG A 403 -1.44 -24.39 -21.11
CA ARG A 403 -1.55 -25.69 -21.78
C ARG A 403 -0.89 -26.81 -20.99
N GLU A 404 0.25 -26.54 -20.36
CA GLU A 404 0.94 -27.51 -19.48
C GLU A 404 0.06 -27.96 -18.30
N SER A 405 -0.90 -27.13 -17.89
CA SER A 405 -1.86 -27.44 -16.81
C SER A 405 -3.25 -27.85 -17.33
N GLY A 406 -3.36 -28.21 -18.61
CA GLY A 406 -4.60 -28.73 -19.21
C GLY A 406 -5.73 -27.69 -19.37
N ILE A 407 -5.38 -26.40 -19.42
CA ILE A 407 -6.31 -25.31 -19.71
C ILE A 407 -6.26 -25.00 -21.21
N GLU A 408 -7.34 -25.30 -21.92
CA GLU A 408 -7.49 -24.91 -23.33
C GLU A 408 -7.94 -23.44 -23.45
N ILE A 409 -7.11 -22.62 -24.12
CA ILE A 409 -7.31 -21.16 -24.31
C ILE A 409 -8.56 -20.84 -25.16
N THR A 410 -9.13 -21.82 -25.86
CA THR A 410 -10.36 -21.68 -26.65
C THR A 410 -11.63 -21.69 -25.81
N ASN A 411 -11.57 -22.09 -24.52
CA ASN A 411 -12.73 -22.14 -23.65
C ASN A 411 -13.14 -20.75 -23.16
N ALA A 412 -14.24 -20.22 -23.70
CA ALA A 412 -14.85 -18.96 -23.25
C ALA A 412 -15.13 -18.91 -21.73
N SER A 413 -15.32 -20.07 -21.08
CA SER A 413 -15.54 -20.22 -19.64
C SER A 413 -14.33 -19.84 -18.77
N VAL A 414 -13.11 -20.00 -19.28
CA VAL A 414 -11.88 -19.58 -18.60
C VAL A 414 -11.69 -18.07 -18.72
N TYR A 415 -12.42 -17.36 -19.59
CA TYR A 415 -12.27 -15.92 -19.79
C TYR A 415 -13.49 -15.11 -19.35
N SER A 416 -14.50 -15.77 -18.79
CA SER A 416 -15.75 -15.16 -18.35
C SER A 416 -15.86 -15.04 -16.84
N GLY A 417 -16.10 -13.83 -16.34
CA GLY A 417 -16.52 -13.55 -14.96
C GLY A 417 -15.44 -13.81 -13.91
N ILE A 418 -15.20 -15.09 -13.59
CA ILE A 418 -14.22 -15.55 -12.60
C ILE A 418 -12.82 -15.05 -12.96
N CYS A 419 -12.42 -15.23 -14.21
CA CYS A 419 -11.06 -14.90 -14.59
C CYS A 419 -10.86 -13.39 -14.75
N THR A 420 -11.72 -12.60 -15.38
CA THR A 420 -11.40 -11.16 -15.55
C THR A 420 -11.12 -10.37 -14.26
N GLU A 421 -11.64 -10.82 -13.11
CA GLU A 421 -11.40 -10.21 -11.80
C GLU A 421 -10.36 -10.94 -10.93
N ILE A 422 -9.95 -12.16 -11.30
CA ILE A 422 -8.90 -12.94 -10.63
C ILE A 422 -7.62 -13.04 -11.47
N PHE A 423 -7.74 -12.87 -12.79
CA PHE A 423 -6.88 -13.31 -13.89
C PHE A 423 -6.97 -12.32 -15.07
N LYS A 424 -5.90 -11.60 -15.34
CA LYS A 424 -5.86 -10.53 -16.35
C LYS A 424 -5.35 -11.09 -17.68
N GLU A 425 -6.16 -10.96 -18.73
CA GLU A 425 -5.74 -11.17 -20.12
C GLU A 425 -5.50 -9.81 -20.77
N GLU A 426 -4.31 -9.64 -21.36
CA GLU A 426 -4.01 -8.49 -22.20
C GLU A 426 -3.69 -8.96 -23.62
N SER A 427 -4.46 -8.44 -24.58
CA SER A 427 -4.21 -8.60 -26.00
C SER A 427 -3.20 -7.55 -26.44
N VAL A 428 -2.03 -7.99 -26.88
CA VAL A 428 -0.92 -7.09 -27.24
C VAL A 428 -0.73 -7.08 -28.77
N ILE A 429 0.19 -6.25 -29.24
CA ILE A 429 0.73 -6.21 -30.60
C ILE A 429 0.95 -7.66 -31.10
N HIS A 430 0.45 -7.98 -32.30
CA HIS A 430 0.47 -9.31 -32.93
C HIS A 430 -0.45 -10.40 -32.33
N GLN A 431 -1.48 -10.04 -31.56
CA GLN A 431 -2.48 -10.99 -31.00
C GLN A 431 -1.91 -12.02 -30.01
N ARG A 432 -0.68 -11.83 -29.52
CA ARG A 432 -0.13 -12.67 -28.44
C ARG A 432 -0.73 -12.25 -27.10
N LYS A 433 -1.01 -13.24 -26.25
CA LYS A 433 -1.67 -13.06 -24.96
C LYS A 433 -0.68 -13.25 -23.82
N VAL A 434 -0.81 -12.40 -22.79
CA VAL A 434 -0.08 -12.53 -21.53
C VAL A 434 -1.09 -12.64 -20.41
N TYR A 435 -0.80 -13.50 -19.44
CA TYR A 435 -1.67 -13.76 -18.30
C TYR A 435 -0.97 -13.48 -16.97
N SER A 436 -1.76 -13.00 -16.02
CA SER A 436 -1.34 -12.86 -14.62
C SER A 436 -2.55 -12.95 -13.70
N PHE A 437 -2.33 -13.25 -12.43
CA PHE A 437 -3.37 -12.98 -11.44
C PHE A 437 -3.50 -11.47 -11.21
N ILE A 438 -4.66 -11.02 -10.71
CA ILE A 438 -4.90 -9.59 -10.43
C ILE A 438 -3.96 -9.05 -9.34
N HIS A 439 -3.55 -9.93 -8.42
CA HIS A 439 -2.61 -9.66 -7.35
C HIS A 439 -1.91 -10.95 -6.90
N LEU A 440 -0.68 -10.82 -6.39
CA LEU A 440 0.10 -11.96 -5.88
C LEU A 440 -0.65 -12.69 -4.75
N SER A 441 -1.32 -11.97 -3.87
CA SER A 441 -2.12 -12.57 -2.80
C SER A 441 -3.25 -13.47 -3.29
N VAL A 442 -3.82 -13.20 -4.47
CA VAL A 442 -4.84 -14.07 -5.09
C VAL A 442 -4.18 -15.35 -5.63
N GLN A 443 -2.98 -15.23 -6.22
CA GLN A 443 -2.18 -16.36 -6.62
C GLN A 443 -1.79 -17.24 -5.42
N GLU A 444 -1.35 -16.65 -4.31
CA GLU A 444 -1.00 -17.36 -3.07
C GLU A 444 -2.21 -18.06 -2.43
N PHE A 445 -3.37 -17.40 -2.42
CA PHE A 445 -4.61 -18.00 -1.95
C PHE A 445 -5.01 -19.21 -2.78
N LEU A 446 -5.02 -19.09 -4.10
CA LEU A 446 -5.36 -20.20 -5.00
C LEU A 446 -4.31 -21.31 -4.90
N ALA A 447 -3.03 -20.99 -4.76
CA ALA A 447 -1.98 -21.97 -4.53
C ALA A 447 -2.18 -22.74 -3.22
N ALA A 448 -2.56 -22.06 -2.14
CA ALA A 448 -2.90 -22.70 -0.86
C ALA A 448 -4.13 -23.60 -0.97
N PHE A 449 -5.17 -23.15 -1.70
CA PHE A 449 -6.35 -23.94 -2.01
C PHE A 449 -5.98 -25.20 -2.79
N TYR A 450 -5.17 -25.10 -3.85
CA TYR A 450 -4.71 -26.25 -4.62
C TYR A 450 -3.93 -27.25 -3.77
N LEU A 451 -3.02 -26.74 -2.93
CA LEU A 451 -2.22 -27.58 -2.05
C LEU A 451 -3.12 -28.36 -1.10
N PHE A 452 -4.11 -27.72 -0.47
CA PHE A 452 -5.08 -28.41 0.37
C PHE A 452 -5.92 -29.42 -0.43
N TYR A 453 -6.49 -28.99 -1.56
CA TYR A 453 -7.33 -29.80 -2.45
C TYR A 453 -6.62 -31.07 -2.94
N TYR A 454 -5.36 -30.95 -3.36
CA TYR A 454 -4.55 -32.06 -3.85
C TYR A 454 -4.37 -33.14 -2.77
N TYR A 455 -4.10 -32.73 -1.53
CA TYR A 455 -3.94 -33.67 -0.41
C TYR A 455 -5.28 -34.28 0.02
N VAL A 456 -6.39 -33.53 -0.04
CA VAL A 456 -7.72 -34.06 0.28
C VAL A 456 -8.16 -35.15 -0.71
N ILE A 457 -7.87 -34.99 -2.00
CA ILE A 457 -8.36 -35.93 -3.01
C ILE A 457 -7.48 -37.17 -3.18
N ASN A 458 -6.17 -37.04 -2.97
CA ASN A 458 -5.22 -38.12 -3.27
C ASN A 458 -4.91 -39.05 -2.08
N ILE A 459 -5.59 -38.88 -0.94
CA ILE A 459 -5.24 -39.58 0.30
C ILE A 459 -6.40 -40.43 0.81
N ASP A 460 -6.07 -41.65 1.25
CA ASP A 460 -6.99 -42.55 1.94
C ASP A 460 -7.42 -41.96 3.31
N THR A 461 -8.74 -41.88 3.52
CA THR A 461 -9.41 -41.25 4.69
C THR A 461 -8.86 -41.75 6.03
N SER A 462 -8.33 -42.99 6.07
CA SER A 462 -7.75 -43.60 7.27
C SER A 462 -6.47 -42.92 7.79
N LYS A 463 -5.73 -42.21 6.93
CA LYS A 463 -4.46 -41.52 7.27
C LYS A 463 -4.57 -39.99 7.27
N PHE A 464 -5.73 -39.47 6.92
CA PHE A 464 -5.95 -38.05 6.63
C PHE A 464 -5.46 -37.09 7.72
N LEU A 465 -5.80 -37.35 8.99
CA LEU A 465 -5.40 -36.50 10.13
C LEU A 465 -3.88 -36.31 10.24
N ASN A 466 -3.11 -37.40 10.10
CA ASN A 466 -1.66 -37.34 10.21
C ASN A 466 -1.04 -36.63 9.01
N VAL A 467 -1.63 -36.76 7.82
CA VAL A 467 -1.11 -36.09 6.64
C VAL A 467 -1.36 -34.59 6.67
N ILE A 468 -2.56 -34.12 7.07
CA ILE A 468 -2.81 -32.67 7.21
C ILE A 468 -1.87 -32.03 8.24
N TYR A 469 -1.65 -32.70 9.38
CA TYR A 469 -0.66 -32.19 10.34
C TYR A 469 0.76 -32.17 9.77
N SER A 470 1.17 -33.21 9.03
CA SER A 470 2.47 -33.25 8.37
C SER A 470 2.63 -32.14 7.33
N LEU A 471 1.59 -31.91 6.52
CA LEU A 471 1.54 -30.85 5.51
C LEU A 471 1.68 -29.47 6.17
N HIS A 472 0.90 -29.20 7.22
CA HIS A 472 1.00 -27.94 7.94
C HIS A 472 2.37 -27.74 8.57
N ARG A 473 2.93 -28.77 9.19
CA ARG A 473 4.25 -28.70 9.80
C ARG A 473 5.33 -28.40 8.76
N GLU A 474 5.32 -29.10 7.63
CA GLU A 474 6.26 -28.84 6.54
C GLU A 474 6.09 -27.42 5.96
N ALA A 475 4.86 -26.95 5.79
CA ALA A 475 4.59 -25.60 5.33
C ALA A 475 5.09 -24.54 6.32
N VAL A 476 4.90 -24.76 7.63
CA VAL A 476 5.44 -23.89 8.69
C VAL A 476 6.97 -23.85 8.61
N ASP A 477 7.61 -25.01 8.52
CA ASP A 477 9.08 -25.08 8.49
C ASP A 477 9.66 -24.41 7.23
N LYS A 478 9.09 -24.65 6.04
CA LYS A 478 9.47 -23.97 4.80
C LYS A 478 9.26 -22.46 4.84
N ALA A 479 8.18 -21.98 5.46
CA ALA A 479 7.95 -20.55 5.61
C ALA A 479 8.97 -19.89 6.56
N LEU A 480 9.43 -20.64 7.57
CA LEU A 480 10.47 -20.18 8.49
C LEU A 480 11.88 -20.19 7.87
N GLU A 481 12.13 -21.07 6.91
CA GLU A 481 13.36 -21.11 6.09
C GLU A 481 13.38 -20.01 5.01
N SER A 482 12.24 -19.44 4.66
CA SER A 482 12.16 -18.34 3.69
C SER A 482 12.77 -17.06 4.27
N GLU A 483 13.84 -16.55 3.65
CA GLU A 483 14.47 -15.30 4.09
C GLU A 483 13.51 -14.11 3.93
N ASN A 484 12.80 -14.02 2.81
CA ASN A 484 12.01 -12.83 2.44
C ASN A 484 10.51 -12.94 2.76
N GLY A 485 10.03 -14.11 3.21
CA GLY A 485 8.62 -14.31 3.61
C GLY A 485 7.65 -14.58 2.48
N GLN A 486 8.14 -15.06 1.33
CA GLN A 486 7.34 -15.36 0.14
C GLN A 486 6.29 -16.45 0.36
N LEU A 487 6.43 -17.28 1.39
CA LEU A 487 5.48 -18.35 1.71
C LEU A 487 4.55 -17.99 2.87
N ASP A 488 4.69 -16.79 3.44
CA ASP A 488 3.98 -16.40 4.66
C ASP A 488 2.46 -16.33 4.43
N LEU A 489 2.03 -15.73 3.31
CA LEU A 489 0.60 -15.61 3.01
C LEU A 489 0.01 -16.94 2.54
N LEU A 490 0.75 -17.72 1.76
CA LEU A 490 0.37 -19.09 1.41
C LEU A 490 0.16 -19.94 2.67
N LEU A 491 1.06 -19.87 3.65
CA LEU A 491 0.92 -20.60 4.91
C LEU A 491 -0.34 -20.17 5.67
N ARG A 492 -0.58 -18.86 5.78
CA ARG A 492 -1.78 -18.30 6.42
C ARG A 492 -3.06 -18.82 5.77
N PHE A 493 -3.14 -18.76 4.45
CA PHE A 493 -4.30 -19.27 3.70
C PHE A 493 -4.46 -20.79 3.83
N LEU A 494 -3.36 -21.55 3.77
CA LEU A 494 -3.41 -23.01 3.91
C LEU A 494 -4.03 -23.40 5.25
N LEU A 495 -3.56 -22.79 6.34
CA LEU A 495 -4.08 -23.05 7.68
C LEU A 495 -5.54 -22.61 7.84
N GLY A 496 -5.89 -21.44 7.29
CA GLY A 496 -7.26 -20.96 7.30
C GLY A 496 -8.22 -21.86 6.50
N ILE A 497 -7.84 -22.30 5.29
CA ILE A 497 -8.63 -23.20 4.44
C ILE A 497 -8.85 -24.54 5.13
N SER A 498 -7.85 -25.02 5.88
CA SER A 498 -7.95 -26.24 6.66
C SER A 498 -8.96 -26.19 7.80
N LEU A 499 -9.52 -25.04 8.21
CA LEU A 499 -10.60 -24.99 9.21
C LEU A 499 -11.90 -25.60 8.67
N GLU A 500 -12.55 -26.45 9.45
CA GLU A 500 -13.84 -27.09 9.09
C GLU A 500 -14.92 -26.05 8.69
N SER A 501 -14.96 -24.89 9.35
CA SER A 501 -15.89 -23.79 9.03
C SER A 501 -15.61 -23.12 7.68
N ASN A 502 -14.37 -23.14 7.22
CA ASN A 502 -13.97 -22.55 5.94
C ASN A 502 -14.11 -23.57 4.81
N GLN A 503 -13.85 -24.84 5.11
CA GLN A 503 -14.15 -25.95 4.21
C GLN A 503 -15.64 -26.03 3.88
N SER A 504 -16.53 -25.78 4.86
CA SER A 504 -17.98 -25.77 4.60
C SER A 504 -18.41 -24.63 3.67
N LEU A 505 -17.76 -23.46 3.74
CA LEU A 505 -17.96 -22.38 2.76
C LEU A 505 -17.52 -22.79 1.35
N LEU A 506 -16.53 -23.68 1.25
CA LEU A 506 -15.96 -24.18 -0.01
C LEU A 506 -16.57 -25.52 -0.46
N GLN A 507 -17.69 -25.97 0.11
CA GLN A 507 -18.31 -27.28 -0.20
C GLN A 507 -18.66 -27.49 -1.69
N ASP A 508 -18.85 -26.40 -2.43
CA ASP A 508 -19.10 -26.43 -3.87
C ASP A 508 -17.84 -26.77 -4.68
N LEU A 509 -16.66 -26.55 -4.09
CA LEU A 509 -15.34 -26.79 -4.67
C LEU A 509 -14.62 -28.00 -4.03
N LEU A 510 -14.89 -28.29 -2.77
CA LEU A 510 -14.39 -29.45 -2.01
C LEU A 510 -15.46 -30.54 -1.99
N THR A 511 -15.12 -31.75 -2.43
CA THR A 511 -16.09 -32.86 -2.57
C THR A 511 -16.70 -33.31 -1.23
N HIS A 512 -16.02 -33.02 -0.12
CA HIS A 512 -16.43 -33.38 1.24
C HIS A 512 -15.67 -32.50 2.24
N THR A 513 -16.29 -32.25 3.41
CA THR A 513 -15.65 -31.58 4.54
C THR A 513 -14.90 -32.62 5.38
N GLU A 514 -13.63 -32.35 5.64
CA GLU A 514 -12.76 -33.24 6.41
C GLU A 514 -12.58 -32.78 7.85
N LYS A 515 -12.60 -33.73 8.79
CA LYS A 515 -12.38 -33.44 10.21
C LYS A 515 -10.92 -33.07 10.44
N SER A 516 -10.64 -31.78 10.56
CA SER A 516 -9.28 -31.25 10.71
C SER A 516 -8.97 -30.75 12.12
N SER A 517 -9.95 -30.66 13.01
CA SER A 517 -9.82 -30.09 14.36
C SER A 517 -8.65 -30.64 15.18
N VAL A 518 -8.39 -31.95 15.13
CA VAL A 518 -7.24 -32.57 15.82
C VAL A 518 -5.90 -32.12 15.22
N SER A 519 -5.82 -32.08 13.90
CA SER A 519 -4.62 -31.66 13.17
C SER A 519 -4.34 -30.17 13.35
N ILE A 520 -5.38 -29.34 13.34
CA ILE A 520 -5.29 -27.90 13.66
C ILE A 520 -4.79 -27.71 15.08
N ARG A 521 -5.34 -28.41 16.09
CA ARG A 521 -4.87 -28.30 17.48
C ARG A 521 -3.39 -28.68 17.64
N ARG A 522 -2.92 -29.72 16.95
CA ARG A 522 -1.49 -30.10 16.95
C ARG A 522 -0.64 -29.03 16.27
N THR A 523 -1.13 -28.48 15.16
CA THR A 523 -0.46 -27.41 14.41
C THR A 523 -0.35 -26.13 15.23
N THR A 524 -1.41 -25.68 15.90
CA THR A 524 -1.37 -24.48 16.74
C THR A 524 -0.44 -24.66 17.94
N GLN A 525 -0.40 -25.87 18.52
CA GLN A 525 0.57 -26.19 19.56
C GLN A 525 2.01 -26.08 19.04
N TYR A 526 2.30 -26.68 17.88
CA TYR A 526 3.61 -26.58 17.24
C TYR A 526 4.02 -25.13 16.96
N ILE A 527 3.12 -24.32 16.40
CA ILE A 527 3.36 -22.90 16.13
C ILE A 527 3.68 -22.13 17.43
N LYS A 528 2.92 -22.37 18.50
CA LYS A 528 3.15 -21.73 19.81
C LYS A 528 4.48 -22.12 20.41
N GLU A 529 4.90 -23.37 20.28
CA GLU A 529 6.23 -23.84 20.70
C GLU A 529 7.31 -23.09 19.91
N ARG A 530 7.20 -23.04 18.57
CA ARG A 530 8.17 -22.31 17.73
C ARG A 530 8.29 -20.82 18.10
N ILE A 531 7.18 -20.16 18.44
CA ILE A 531 7.20 -18.75 18.90
C ILE A 531 7.90 -18.63 20.26
N LYS A 532 7.69 -19.58 21.19
CA LYS A 532 8.21 -19.52 22.56
C LYS A 532 9.65 -20.02 22.72
N ASP A 533 10.08 -20.93 21.86
CA ASP A 533 11.40 -21.58 21.93
C ASP A 533 12.56 -20.58 21.76
N GLY A 534 12.27 -19.39 21.21
CA GLY A 534 13.01 -18.16 21.49
C GLY A 534 14.46 -18.07 21.02
N HIS A 535 14.97 -19.13 20.39
CA HIS A 535 16.28 -19.20 19.78
C HIS A 535 16.12 -19.12 18.25
N GLY A 536 16.63 -18.04 17.65
CA GLY A 536 16.84 -17.94 16.19
C GLY A 536 15.73 -17.33 15.34
N LEU A 537 14.50 -17.13 15.85
CA LEU A 537 13.44 -16.46 15.08
C LEU A 537 13.56 -14.93 15.13
N SER A 538 13.42 -14.28 13.97
CA SER A 538 13.24 -12.84 13.89
C SER A 538 11.83 -12.42 14.37
N ALA A 539 11.66 -11.14 14.69
CA ALA A 539 10.37 -10.61 15.10
C ALA A 539 9.30 -10.81 14.02
N GLU A 540 9.68 -10.64 12.76
CA GLU A 540 8.85 -10.78 11.56
C GLU A 540 8.32 -12.21 11.41
N ARG A 541 9.18 -13.22 11.61
CA ARG A 541 8.80 -14.64 11.55
C ARG A 541 7.83 -14.99 12.67
N SER A 542 8.09 -14.52 13.89
CA SER A 542 7.19 -14.72 15.03
C SER A 542 5.84 -14.02 14.83
N ILE A 543 5.82 -12.84 14.21
CA ILE A 543 4.59 -12.13 13.84
C ILE A 543 3.80 -12.93 12.80
N ASN A 544 4.43 -13.44 11.75
CA ASN A 544 3.75 -14.25 10.75
C ASN A 544 3.11 -15.52 11.37
N LEU A 545 3.85 -16.22 12.23
CA LEU A 545 3.34 -17.37 12.97
C LEU A 545 2.13 -17.01 13.86
N PHE A 546 2.14 -15.83 14.46
CA PHE A 546 0.98 -15.35 15.21
C PHE A 546 -0.23 -15.05 14.32
N LEU A 547 -0.02 -14.45 13.15
CA LEU A 547 -1.09 -14.24 12.18
C LEU A 547 -1.69 -15.57 11.71
N CYS A 548 -0.88 -16.62 11.57
CA CYS A 548 -1.36 -17.97 11.31
C CYS A 548 -2.32 -18.48 12.40
N LEU A 549 -2.06 -18.18 13.69
CA LEU A 549 -2.97 -18.50 14.79
C LEU A 549 -4.30 -17.73 14.67
N LEU A 550 -4.26 -16.47 14.22
CA LEU A 550 -5.47 -15.68 13.97
C LEU A 550 -6.31 -16.24 12.82
N GLU A 551 -5.69 -16.72 11.72
CA GLU A 551 -6.41 -17.34 10.60
C GLU A 551 -7.16 -18.61 11.03
N VAL A 552 -6.63 -19.36 11.99
CA VAL A 552 -7.29 -20.54 12.58
C VAL A 552 -8.14 -20.22 13.81
N LYS A 553 -8.38 -18.92 14.10
CA LYS A 553 -9.17 -18.41 15.23
C LYS A 553 -8.68 -18.88 16.61
N ASP A 554 -7.40 -19.23 16.75
CA ASP A 554 -6.79 -19.61 18.03
C ASP A 554 -6.34 -18.36 18.80
N GLN A 555 -7.05 -18.06 19.89
CA GLN A 555 -6.77 -16.92 20.78
C GLN A 555 -5.99 -17.32 22.05
N THR A 556 -5.49 -18.56 22.13
CA THR A 556 -4.83 -19.05 23.35
C THR A 556 -3.56 -18.25 23.65
N LEU A 557 -2.71 -18.04 22.64
CA LEU A 557 -1.49 -17.25 22.80
C LEU A 557 -1.78 -15.78 23.12
N SER A 558 -2.80 -15.18 22.49
CA SER A 558 -3.26 -13.83 22.80
C SER A 558 -3.61 -13.69 24.29
N ARG A 559 -4.36 -14.65 24.85
CA ARG A 559 -4.72 -14.65 26.27
C ARG A 559 -3.52 -14.82 27.19
N GLU A 560 -2.61 -15.74 26.88
CA GLU A 560 -1.38 -15.92 27.66
C GLU A 560 -0.53 -14.64 27.70
N ILE A 561 -0.48 -13.90 26.58
CA ILE A 561 0.24 -12.62 26.51
C ILE A 561 -0.49 -11.56 27.32
N TRP A 562 -1.82 -11.51 27.26
CA TRP A 562 -2.61 -10.61 28.09
C TRP A 562 -2.43 -10.86 29.58
N GLU A 563 -2.41 -12.13 29.99
CA GLU A 563 -2.11 -12.53 31.37
C GLU A 563 -0.69 -12.11 31.75
N PHE A 564 0.29 -12.37 30.87
CA PHE A 564 1.67 -11.93 31.07
C PHE A 564 1.75 -10.41 31.24
N VAL A 565 1.07 -9.63 30.41
CA VAL A 565 1.09 -8.15 30.39
C VAL A 565 0.37 -7.55 31.60
N LYS A 566 -0.69 -8.19 32.10
CA LYS A 566 -1.46 -7.77 33.28
C LYS A 566 -0.87 -8.23 34.62
N SER A 567 0.01 -9.23 34.63
CA SER A 567 0.56 -9.79 35.88
C SER A 567 1.60 -8.87 36.52
N ASP A 568 1.60 -8.66 37.84
CA ASP A 568 2.66 -7.84 38.49
C ASP A 568 4.04 -8.53 38.58
N LYS A 569 4.16 -9.76 38.08
CA LYS A 569 5.36 -10.62 38.19
C LYS A 569 6.03 -10.84 36.84
N HIS A 570 6.57 -9.78 36.24
CA HIS A 570 7.28 -9.89 34.95
C HIS A 570 8.75 -10.30 35.07
N SER A 571 9.26 -10.53 36.28
CA SER A 571 10.70 -10.65 36.58
C SER A 571 11.34 -12.03 36.32
N GLU A 572 10.59 -13.07 35.92
CA GLU A 572 11.11 -14.45 35.92
C GLU A 572 11.42 -15.06 34.54
N LYS A 573 10.94 -14.51 33.41
CA LYS A 573 11.25 -15.03 32.06
C LYS A 573 12.08 -14.06 31.24
N LYS A 574 13.34 -14.43 30.94
CA LYS A 574 14.22 -13.68 30.02
C LYS A 574 13.74 -13.81 28.58
N LEU A 575 12.77 -12.98 28.17
CA LEU A 575 12.37 -12.85 26.76
C LEU A 575 13.45 -12.11 25.96
N SER A 576 13.68 -12.53 24.72
CA SER A 576 14.58 -11.84 23.78
C SER A 576 13.95 -10.54 23.25
N PRO A 577 14.73 -9.57 22.72
CA PRO A 577 14.19 -8.35 22.10
C PRO A 577 13.17 -8.61 20.97
N ALA A 578 13.35 -9.71 20.20
CA ALA A 578 12.40 -10.11 19.17
C ALA A 578 11.02 -10.43 19.76
N HIS A 579 10.96 -11.17 20.88
CA HIS A 579 9.70 -11.46 21.56
C HIS A 579 8.97 -10.20 22.01
N TYR A 580 9.68 -9.18 22.50
CA TYR A 580 9.03 -7.91 22.88
C TYR A 580 8.42 -7.21 21.67
N SER A 581 9.07 -7.30 20.50
CA SER A 581 8.50 -6.77 19.25
C SER A 581 7.25 -7.56 18.84
N THR A 582 7.26 -8.88 19.01
CA THR A 582 6.11 -9.74 18.75
C THR A 582 4.96 -9.45 19.73
N VAL A 583 5.24 -9.31 21.02
CA VAL A 583 4.26 -8.93 22.06
C VAL A 583 3.66 -7.56 21.74
N ALA A 584 4.48 -6.58 21.35
CA ALA A 584 4.00 -5.26 20.96
C ALA A 584 3.02 -5.34 19.78
N TYR A 585 3.35 -6.14 18.77
CA TYR A 585 2.48 -6.38 17.63
C TYR A 585 1.19 -7.09 18.04
N MET A 586 1.26 -8.14 18.85
CA MET A 586 0.10 -8.87 19.33
C MET A 586 -0.85 -7.98 20.14
N LEU A 587 -0.31 -7.10 21.00
CA LEU A 587 -1.09 -6.07 21.70
C LEU A 587 -1.70 -5.07 20.71
N GLN A 588 -0.94 -4.63 19.70
CA GLN A 588 -1.44 -3.78 18.62
C GLN A 588 -2.53 -4.46 17.79
N MET A 589 -2.62 -5.80 17.75
CA MET A 589 -3.66 -6.53 17.01
C MET A 589 -4.87 -6.92 17.85
N SER A 590 -4.81 -6.79 19.18
CA SER A 590 -5.88 -7.25 20.07
C SER A 590 -7.12 -6.35 20.04
N GLU A 591 -8.31 -6.94 20.06
CA GLU A 591 -9.57 -6.18 20.22
C GLU A 591 -9.69 -5.55 21.63
N GLU A 592 -9.09 -6.17 22.64
CA GLU A 592 -9.03 -5.62 23.99
C GLU A 592 -8.06 -4.44 24.05
N VAL A 593 -8.44 -3.39 24.79
CA VAL A 593 -7.61 -2.19 25.01
C VAL A 593 -6.93 -2.31 26.37
N LEU A 594 -5.62 -2.06 26.42
CA LEU A 594 -4.85 -2.14 27.66
C LEU A 594 -5.12 -0.89 28.51
N ASP A 595 -5.42 -1.05 29.79
CA ASP A 595 -5.68 0.11 30.65
C ASP A 595 -4.41 0.94 30.89
N GLU A 596 -3.29 0.28 31.20
CA GLU A 596 -1.99 0.92 31.44
C GLU A 596 -0.85 0.09 30.83
N LEU A 597 0.01 0.75 30.05
CA LEU A 597 1.27 0.21 29.54
C LEU A 597 2.44 0.89 30.26
N ASP A 598 3.05 0.22 31.22
CA ASP A 598 4.25 0.71 31.94
C ASP A 598 5.50 -0.06 31.49
N LEU A 599 6.34 0.59 30.68
CA LEU A 599 7.52 -0.06 30.13
C LEU A 599 8.55 -0.47 31.19
N LYS A 600 8.60 0.22 32.33
CA LYS A 600 9.53 -0.11 33.41
C LYS A 600 9.17 -1.40 34.13
N LYS A 601 7.90 -1.83 34.09
CA LYS A 601 7.46 -3.13 34.63
C LYS A 601 8.01 -4.32 33.84
N TYR A 602 8.20 -4.18 32.52
CA TYR A 602 8.50 -5.31 31.63
C TYR A 602 9.99 -5.57 31.40
N SER A 603 10.84 -4.55 31.46
CA SER A 603 12.28 -4.74 31.23
C SER A 603 13.17 -3.66 31.82
N THR A 604 14.31 -4.08 32.36
CA THR A 604 15.40 -3.18 32.77
C THR A 604 16.24 -2.69 31.58
N SER A 605 16.15 -3.33 30.41
CA SER A 605 16.88 -2.93 29.20
C SER A 605 16.12 -1.92 28.35
N ASP A 606 16.78 -0.81 28.01
CA ASP A 606 16.24 0.24 27.13
C ASP A 606 15.80 -0.32 25.77
N GLU A 607 16.60 -1.19 25.15
CA GLU A 607 16.27 -1.80 23.87
C GLU A 607 14.94 -2.56 23.93
N ARG A 608 14.77 -3.41 24.96
CA ARG A 608 13.55 -4.22 25.13
C ARG A 608 12.33 -3.36 25.44
N ARG A 609 12.48 -2.30 26.25
CA ARG A 609 11.41 -1.32 26.49
C ARG A 609 11.00 -0.64 25.19
N ARG A 610 11.96 -0.17 24.39
CA ARG A 610 11.68 0.47 23.10
C ARG A 610 10.92 -0.43 22.12
N ARG A 611 11.22 -1.75 22.10
CA ARG A 611 10.47 -2.71 21.27
C ARG A 611 8.98 -2.81 21.61
N LEU A 612 8.54 -2.40 22.81
CA LEU A 612 7.14 -2.39 23.23
C LEU A 612 6.39 -1.10 22.88
N ILE A 613 7.09 -0.03 22.50
CA ILE A 613 6.48 1.28 22.21
C ILE A 613 5.35 1.21 21.16
N PRO A 614 5.42 0.40 20.09
CA PRO A 614 4.29 0.29 19.16
C PRO A 614 2.95 -0.08 19.81
N ALA A 615 2.95 -0.73 20.98
CA ALA A 615 1.73 -1.09 21.71
C ALA A 615 0.97 0.12 22.29
N VAL A 616 1.58 1.32 22.35
CA VAL A 616 0.93 2.55 22.86
C VAL A 616 -0.34 2.92 22.10
N ILE A 617 -0.45 2.49 20.83
CA ILE A 617 -1.66 2.69 20.03
C ILE A 617 -2.88 1.97 20.62
N ASN A 618 -2.67 0.89 21.38
CA ASN A 618 -3.74 0.09 21.97
C ASN A 618 -3.74 0.11 23.51
N CYS A 619 -3.36 1.22 24.13
CA CYS A 619 -3.58 1.43 25.55
C CYS A 619 -4.30 2.74 25.85
N LYS A 620 -4.93 2.86 27.03
CA LYS A 620 -5.53 4.11 27.51
C LYS A 620 -4.48 5.01 28.14
N LYS A 621 -3.53 4.42 28.86
CA LYS A 621 -2.43 5.12 29.54
C LYS A 621 -1.08 4.50 29.17
N ALA A 622 -0.12 5.32 28.78
CA ALA A 622 1.25 4.89 28.51
C ALA A 622 2.24 5.62 29.44
N LEU A 623 3.02 4.84 30.19
CA LEU A 623 4.08 5.31 31.08
C LEU A 623 5.43 4.98 30.45
N LEU A 624 6.01 5.98 29.79
CA LEU A 624 7.28 5.89 29.05
C LEU A 624 8.38 6.74 29.73
N ALA A 625 8.17 7.18 30.97
CA ALA A 625 9.08 8.07 31.65
C ALA A 625 10.46 7.41 31.88
N GLY A 626 11.56 8.07 31.50
CA GLY A 626 12.92 7.53 31.65
C GLY A 626 13.16 6.27 30.83
N CYS A 627 12.63 6.20 29.60
CA CYS A 627 12.80 5.05 28.71
C CYS A 627 13.87 5.24 27.62
N ASN A 628 14.59 6.37 27.64
CA ASN A 628 15.66 6.70 26.68
C ASN A 628 15.15 6.65 25.22
N LEU A 629 14.06 7.38 24.99
CA LEU A 629 13.38 7.43 23.71
C LEU A 629 14.28 8.07 22.63
N SER A 630 14.41 7.38 21.51
CA SER A 630 15.03 7.93 20.30
C SER A 630 14.06 8.80 19.52
N HIS A 631 14.58 9.52 18.52
CA HIS A 631 13.77 10.24 17.55
C HIS A 631 12.73 9.33 16.87
N ARG A 632 13.12 8.10 16.52
CA ARG A 632 12.23 7.09 15.90
C ARG A 632 11.09 6.70 16.84
N ASP A 633 11.36 6.58 18.13
CA ASP A 633 10.33 6.24 19.11
C ASP A 633 9.28 7.36 19.24
N CYS A 634 9.71 8.63 19.12
CA CYS A 634 8.82 9.78 19.09
C CYS A 634 7.90 9.77 17.86
N GLU A 635 8.39 9.31 16.71
CA GLU A 635 7.58 9.14 15.49
C GLU A 635 6.52 8.04 15.64
N ILE A 636 6.84 6.94 16.32
CA ILE A 636 5.89 5.87 16.64
C ILE A 636 4.78 6.40 17.54
N VAL A 637 5.13 7.14 18.59
CA VAL A 637 4.16 7.76 19.51
C VAL A 637 3.31 8.80 18.77
N SER A 638 3.91 9.65 17.95
CA SER A 638 3.18 10.63 17.13
C SER A 638 2.21 9.93 16.17
N SER A 639 2.64 8.85 15.51
CA SER A 639 1.78 8.04 14.64
C SER A 639 0.60 7.44 15.39
N ALA A 640 0.81 6.97 16.63
CA ALA A 640 -0.26 6.50 17.49
C ALA A 640 -1.25 7.63 17.85
N LEU A 641 -0.77 8.86 18.11
CA LEU A 641 -1.66 10.00 18.35
C LEU A 641 -2.48 10.40 17.11
N GLN A 642 -1.93 10.25 15.91
CA GLN A 642 -2.62 10.57 14.66
C GLN A 642 -3.66 9.52 14.25
N SER A 643 -3.57 8.32 14.80
CA SER A 643 -4.37 7.18 14.39
C SER A 643 -5.79 7.23 14.97
N SER A 644 -6.79 7.05 14.11
CA SER A 644 -8.21 7.00 14.53
C SER A 644 -8.55 5.77 15.38
N ILE A 645 -7.71 4.73 15.37
CA ILE A 645 -7.89 3.52 16.18
C ILE A 645 -7.21 3.62 17.55
N SER A 646 -6.54 4.73 17.85
CA SER A 646 -5.78 4.89 19.09
C SER A 646 -6.69 5.04 20.31
N ALA A 647 -6.42 4.23 21.32
CA ALA A 647 -7.13 4.29 22.59
C ALA A 647 -6.48 5.25 23.60
N LEU A 648 -5.35 5.86 23.25
CA LEU A 648 -4.53 6.63 24.19
C LEU A 648 -5.25 7.89 24.68
N ARG A 649 -5.25 8.07 26.00
CA ARG A 649 -5.84 9.22 26.72
C ARG A 649 -4.82 9.88 27.64
N GLU A 650 -3.86 9.12 28.16
CA GLU A 650 -2.80 9.62 29.04
C GLU A 650 -1.43 9.15 28.56
N LEU A 651 -0.48 10.08 28.47
CA LEU A 651 0.87 9.80 27.99
C LEU A 651 1.88 10.50 28.90
N ASP A 652 2.76 9.71 29.51
CA ASP A 652 3.88 10.20 30.30
C ASP A 652 5.20 9.89 29.59
N LEU A 653 5.85 10.95 29.11
CA LEU A 653 7.15 10.92 28.43
C LEU A 653 8.25 11.55 29.29
N SER A 654 8.00 11.79 30.58
CA SER A 654 8.89 12.56 31.45
C SER A 654 10.30 11.94 31.55
N ASN A 655 11.32 12.77 31.77
CA ASN A 655 12.72 12.34 31.91
C ASN A 655 13.24 11.58 30.69
N ASN A 656 12.86 12.00 29.48
CA ASN A 656 13.48 11.56 28.23
C ASN A 656 14.07 12.76 27.50
N ASP A 657 15.31 12.65 27.02
CA ASP A 657 16.01 13.73 26.32
C ASP A 657 15.46 13.96 24.91
N MET A 658 14.21 14.40 24.81
CA MET A 658 13.50 14.60 23.54
C MET A 658 13.92 15.90 22.84
N TRP A 659 14.34 16.91 23.61
CA TRP A 659 14.62 18.26 23.13
C TRP A 659 13.45 18.86 22.33
N ASP A 660 13.65 20.02 21.71
CA ASP A 660 12.60 20.68 20.91
C ASP A 660 12.22 19.86 19.67
N SER A 661 13.15 19.08 19.09
CA SER A 661 12.90 18.25 17.90
C SER A 661 11.93 17.10 18.18
N GLY A 662 12.08 16.38 19.30
CA GLY A 662 11.15 15.32 19.69
C GLY A 662 9.76 15.90 20.02
N VAL A 663 9.72 17.07 20.65
CA VAL A 663 8.47 17.79 20.95
C VAL A 663 7.78 18.28 19.69
N LYS A 664 8.52 18.69 18.65
CA LYS A 664 7.96 19.05 17.34
C LYS A 664 7.18 17.88 16.73
N ILE A 665 7.80 16.69 16.68
CA ILE A 665 7.20 15.46 16.15
C ILE A 665 5.94 15.08 16.92
N LEU A 666 6.01 15.15 18.25
CA LEU A 666 4.86 14.87 19.10
C LEU A 666 3.73 15.88 18.86
N SER A 667 4.07 17.16 18.73
CA SER A 667 3.11 18.24 18.49
C SER A 667 2.39 18.08 17.15
N ASP A 668 3.07 17.57 16.12
CA ASP A 668 2.42 17.25 14.85
C ASP A 668 1.40 16.11 14.99
N GLY A 669 1.65 15.17 15.90
CA GLY A 669 0.68 14.14 16.27
C GLY A 669 -0.53 14.70 17.03
N LEU A 670 -0.29 15.62 17.97
CA LEU A 670 -1.34 16.28 18.76
C LEU A 670 -2.28 17.16 17.90
N LYS A 671 -1.76 17.75 16.81
CA LYS A 671 -2.57 18.55 15.87
C LYS A 671 -3.58 17.72 15.08
N SER A 672 -3.47 16.40 15.09
CA SER A 672 -4.38 15.53 14.36
C SER A 672 -5.80 15.63 14.91
N PRO A 673 -6.84 15.76 14.06
CA PRO A 673 -8.22 15.74 14.52
C PRO A 673 -8.63 14.39 15.14
N ASN A 674 -7.83 13.33 14.92
CA ASN A 674 -8.04 12.02 15.52
C ASN A 674 -7.42 11.91 16.92
N CYS A 675 -6.56 12.84 17.33
CA CYS A 675 -5.88 12.74 18.61
C CYS A 675 -6.88 12.90 19.77
N GLN A 676 -6.98 11.89 20.63
CA GLN A 676 -7.90 11.89 21.77
C GLN A 676 -7.17 12.04 23.12
N LEU A 677 -5.90 12.44 23.09
CA LEU A 677 -5.07 12.56 24.27
C LEU A 677 -5.57 13.69 25.18
N GLN A 678 -5.72 13.39 26.47
CA GLN A 678 -6.24 14.31 27.49
C GLN A 678 -5.15 14.74 28.47
N ILE A 679 -4.18 13.88 28.75
CA ILE A 679 -3.08 14.16 29.69
C ILE A 679 -1.76 13.90 29.00
N LEU A 680 -0.87 14.89 29.03
CA LEU A 680 0.49 14.80 28.52
C LEU A 680 1.48 15.27 29.58
N ARG A 681 2.47 14.43 29.90
CA ARG A 681 3.60 14.80 30.77
C ARG A 681 4.90 14.76 29.98
N LEU A 682 5.58 15.90 29.96
CA LEU A 682 6.88 16.16 29.34
C LEU A 682 7.87 16.71 30.37
N SER A 683 7.70 16.34 31.64
CA SER A 683 8.53 16.85 32.72
C SER A 683 9.97 16.39 32.55
N GLY A 684 10.97 17.28 32.65
CA GLY A 684 12.38 16.87 32.54
C GLY A 684 12.80 16.39 31.14
N CYS A 685 12.22 16.94 30.07
CA CYS A 685 12.50 16.52 28.69
C CYS A 685 13.45 17.45 27.90
N MET A 686 14.13 18.36 28.60
CA MET A 686 15.05 19.37 28.02
C MET A 686 14.38 20.30 27.00
N VAL A 687 13.09 20.59 27.18
CA VAL A 687 12.32 21.43 26.25
C VAL A 687 12.66 22.90 26.47
N THR A 688 12.92 23.64 25.39
CA THR A 688 13.19 25.07 25.45
C THR A 688 11.96 25.91 25.04
N LYS A 689 12.15 27.22 24.90
CA LYS A 689 11.12 28.12 24.34
C LYS A 689 10.60 27.68 22.97
N GLU A 690 11.44 27.06 22.15
CA GLU A 690 11.08 26.64 20.79
C GLU A 690 10.06 25.49 20.86
N GLY A 691 10.35 24.46 21.65
CA GLY A 691 9.42 23.36 21.91
C GLY A 691 8.11 23.81 22.52
N CYS A 692 8.13 24.80 23.43
CA CYS A 692 6.91 25.43 23.94
C CYS A 692 6.07 26.06 22.81
N GLY A 693 6.71 26.61 21.77
CA GLY A 693 6.03 27.11 20.58
C GLY A 693 5.31 26.01 19.79
N TYR A 694 5.95 24.85 19.61
CA TYR A 694 5.32 23.69 18.96
C TYR A 694 4.11 23.19 19.73
N VAL A 695 4.21 23.05 21.06
CA VAL A 695 3.09 22.63 21.91
C VAL A 695 1.97 23.67 21.91
N SER A 696 2.30 24.96 21.97
CA SER A 696 1.31 26.06 21.90
C SER A 696 0.55 26.04 20.56
N SER A 697 1.24 25.74 19.45
CA SER A 697 0.62 25.53 18.15
C SER A 697 -0.33 24.33 18.16
N ALA A 698 0.07 23.19 18.75
CA ALA A 698 -0.79 22.02 18.89
C ALA A 698 -2.02 22.30 19.76
N LEU A 699 -1.87 23.03 20.88
CA LEU A 699 -3.00 23.44 21.72
C LEU A 699 -4.01 24.34 21.01
N SER A 700 -3.62 24.96 19.88
CA SER A 700 -4.49 25.80 19.06
C SER A 700 -5.23 25.01 17.97
N SER A 701 -4.97 23.70 17.82
CA SER A 701 -5.69 22.89 16.85
C SER A 701 -7.15 22.73 17.25
N ASN A 702 -8.04 22.63 16.25
CA ASN A 702 -9.46 22.39 16.47
C ASN A 702 -9.90 21.10 15.74
N PRO A 703 -10.25 20.02 16.46
CA PRO A 703 -10.31 19.93 17.93
C PRO A 703 -8.91 19.78 18.58
N SER A 704 -8.80 20.22 19.83
CA SER A 704 -7.76 19.80 20.77
C SER A 704 -8.45 19.20 21.98
N HIS A 705 -8.01 18.02 22.40
CA HIS A 705 -8.62 17.27 23.52
C HIS A 705 -7.79 17.32 24.81
N LEU A 706 -6.63 18.00 24.79
CA LEU A 706 -5.68 18.02 25.89
C LEU A 706 -6.18 18.89 27.05
N ARG A 707 -6.31 18.28 28.23
CA ARG A 707 -6.83 18.91 29.46
C ARG A 707 -5.76 19.15 30.51
N GLU A 708 -4.72 18.32 30.55
CA GLU A 708 -3.59 18.46 31.46
C GLU A 708 -2.27 18.38 30.69
N LEU A 709 -1.40 19.35 30.94
CA LEU A 709 -0.07 19.43 30.38
C LEU A 709 0.94 19.69 31.50
N ASP A 710 1.89 18.77 31.66
CA ASP A 710 3.03 18.94 32.55
C ASP A 710 4.31 19.21 31.76
N MET A 711 4.87 20.40 31.95
CA MET A 711 6.12 20.90 31.37
C MET A 711 7.12 21.27 32.47
N SER A 712 6.95 20.79 33.70
CA SER A 712 7.89 21.04 34.80
C SER A 712 9.31 20.55 34.49
N TYR A 713 10.30 21.10 35.18
CA TYR A 713 11.72 20.73 35.03
C TYR A 713 12.24 20.81 33.57
N ASN A 714 11.78 21.82 32.82
CA ASN A 714 12.27 22.17 31.48
C ASN A 714 12.84 23.60 31.47
N HIS A 715 13.25 24.09 30.29
CA HIS A 715 13.85 25.41 30.10
C HIS A 715 13.00 26.34 29.19
N PRO A 716 11.71 26.55 29.48
CA PRO A 716 10.80 27.32 28.62
C PRO A 716 11.19 28.79 28.46
N GLY A 717 11.92 29.36 29.43
CA GLY A 717 12.16 30.79 29.57
C GLY A 717 10.86 31.61 29.71
N ASP A 718 10.97 32.91 29.96
CA ASP A 718 9.80 33.78 30.13
C ASP A 718 8.88 33.79 28.91
N SER A 719 9.47 33.71 27.71
CA SER A 719 8.72 33.66 26.45
C SER A 719 7.90 32.37 26.33
N GLY A 720 8.47 31.20 26.64
CA GLY A 720 7.76 29.93 26.58
C GLY A 720 6.63 29.85 27.61
N VAL A 721 6.88 30.34 28.84
CA VAL A 721 5.86 30.43 29.89
C VAL A 721 4.70 31.33 29.46
N LYS A 722 4.98 32.52 28.90
CA LYS A 722 3.94 33.41 28.37
C LYS A 722 3.17 32.78 27.22
N LEU A 723 3.85 32.07 26.30
CA LEU A 723 3.21 31.39 25.17
C LEU A 723 2.21 30.32 25.61
N LEU A 724 2.57 29.49 26.60
CA LEU A 724 1.71 28.41 27.09
C LEU A 724 0.61 28.90 28.03
N SER A 725 0.94 29.77 29.00
CA SER A 725 -0.08 30.34 29.90
C SER A 725 -1.08 31.25 29.19
N GLY A 726 -0.67 31.90 28.09
CA GLY A 726 -1.57 32.68 27.24
C GLY A 726 -2.67 31.83 26.59
N LYS A 727 -2.40 30.53 26.34
CA LYS A 727 -3.38 29.61 25.74
C LYS A 727 -4.53 29.27 26.68
N LEU A 728 -4.33 29.28 27.99
CA LEU A 728 -5.40 29.08 28.98
C LEU A 728 -6.51 30.14 28.89
N LYS A 729 -6.23 31.29 28.25
CA LYS A 729 -7.20 32.37 28.03
C LYS A 729 -7.95 32.25 26.69
N ASP A 730 -7.53 31.34 25.81
CA ASP A 730 -8.16 31.13 24.51
C ASP A 730 -9.46 30.33 24.72
N PRO A 731 -10.64 30.83 24.32
CA PRO A 731 -11.90 30.14 24.50
C PRO A 731 -11.98 28.80 23.75
N ASN A 732 -11.10 28.57 22.77
CA ASN A 732 -11.02 27.31 22.02
C ASN A 732 -9.99 26.33 22.63
N CYS A 733 -9.28 26.70 23.70
CA CYS A 733 -8.34 25.81 24.38
C CYS A 733 -9.08 24.94 25.40
N SER A 734 -8.89 23.62 25.33
CA SER A 734 -9.47 22.65 26.26
C SER A 734 -8.61 22.40 27.50
N LEU A 735 -7.45 23.05 27.60
CA LEU A 735 -6.48 22.86 28.67
C LEU A 735 -6.99 23.47 29.98
N LEU A 736 -7.01 22.65 31.04
CA LEU A 736 -7.49 23.02 32.38
C LEU A 736 -6.35 23.16 33.39
N ILE A 737 -5.32 22.32 33.23
CA ILE A 737 -4.17 22.22 34.12
C ILE A 737 -2.90 22.36 33.30
N LEU A 738 -2.05 23.32 33.70
CA LEU A 738 -0.72 23.52 33.16
C LEU A 738 0.27 23.55 34.32
N ASN A 739 1.21 22.61 34.35
CA ASN A 739 2.35 22.63 35.28
C ASN A 739 3.58 23.08 34.48
N ILE A 740 4.29 24.09 34.94
CA ILE A 740 5.52 24.59 34.28
C ILE A 740 6.45 25.18 35.32
N SER A 741 7.75 24.89 35.20
CA SER A 741 8.77 25.46 36.10
C SER A 741 9.23 26.82 35.57
N SER A 742 9.41 27.80 36.46
CA SER A 742 9.99 29.11 36.15
C SER A 742 10.99 29.50 37.24
N GLU A 743 12.19 29.93 36.83
CA GLU A 743 13.23 30.43 37.74
C GLU A 743 12.96 31.86 38.24
N LEU A 744 11.92 32.58 37.75
CA LEU A 744 11.81 34.03 37.95
C LEU A 744 10.48 34.59 38.50
N ILE A 745 9.49 33.80 38.88
CA ILE A 745 8.17 34.38 39.25
C ILE A 745 7.96 34.41 40.77
N ASN A 746 8.57 35.43 41.39
CA ASN A 746 7.93 36.13 42.49
C ASN A 746 6.77 36.96 41.89
N ASN A 747 5.53 36.59 42.22
CA ASN A 747 4.28 37.35 41.99
C ASN A 747 3.66 37.37 40.58
N ILE A 748 2.90 36.32 40.20
CA ILE A 748 1.68 36.50 39.40
C ILE A 748 0.56 35.61 39.98
N LYS A 749 -0.40 36.20 40.69
CA LYS A 749 -1.71 35.58 40.95
C LYS A 749 -2.52 35.61 39.65
N LEU A 750 -2.67 34.47 38.98
CA LEU A 750 -3.73 34.28 37.99
C LEU A 750 -5.01 33.88 38.75
N SER A 751 -5.79 34.89 39.14
CA SER A 751 -7.15 34.68 39.60
C SER A 751 -8.06 34.48 38.39
N GLN A 752 -8.73 33.32 38.40
CA GLN A 752 -9.91 32.91 37.62
C GLN A 752 -9.65 32.17 36.29
N ILE A 753 -10.08 30.90 36.35
CA ILE A 753 -10.21 29.84 35.33
C ILE A 753 -8.91 29.10 34.97
N GLY A 754 -8.82 27.85 35.45
CA GLY A 754 -7.70 26.92 35.27
C GLY A 754 -6.78 26.85 36.50
N SER A 755 -6.78 25.74 37.23
CA SER A 755 -5.85 25.58 38.37
C SER A 755 -4.45 25.30 37.84
N VAL A 756 -3.60 26.32 37.79
CA VAL A 756 -2.15 26.14 37.68
C VAL A 756 -1.64 25.66 39.05
N ARG A 757 -1.28 24.38 39.17
CA ARG A 757 -0.60 23.86 40.36
C ARG A 757 0.91 24.01 40.13
N MET A 758 1.56 24.75 41.02
CA MET A 758 3.01 24.96 40.99
C MET A 758 3.63 24.11 42.08
N ASN A 759 4.61 23.25 41.75
CA ASN A 759 5.44 22.57 42.74
C ASN A 759 6.53 23.52 43.20
N THR A 760 6.57 23.79 44.51
CA THR A 760 7.62 24.59 45.18
C THR A 760 8.53 23.74 46.07
N ASP A 761 8.42 22.42 46.03
CA ASP A 761 9.22 21.54 46.87
C ASP A 761 10.50 21.13 46.13
N ASP A 762 11.57 21.89 46.39
CA ASP A 762 12.94 21.45 46.66
C ASP A 762 13.94 22.56 46.31
N LEU A 763 13.97 23.59 47.17
CA LEU A 763 15.20 24.32 47.49
C LEU A 763 15.76 23.69 48.76
N ILE A 764 16.64 22.70 48.62
CA ILE A 764 17.86 22.43 49.41
C ILE A 764 18.71 21.42 48.64
#